data_AF-A0A0S7YJD6-F1
#
_entry.id   AF-A0A0S7YJD6-F1
#
_cell.length_a   1.000
_cell.length_b   1.000
_cell.length_c   1.000
_cell.angle_alpha   90.00
_cell.angle_beta   90.00
_cell.angle_gamma   90.00
#
_symmetry.space_group_name_H-M   'P 1'
#
loop_
_entity.id
_entity.type
_entity.pdbx_description
1 polymer ?
#
loop_
_entity_poly.entity_id
_entity_poly.type
_entity_poly.pdbx_seq_one_letter_code
_entity_poly.pdbx_strand_id
1 'polypeptide(L)'
;MRLRILQFPGTTCLALAAFLVVPGPLFGAPRKMAMPDFTKGDAIPEGATHDWTLGATGARGWMYSDKLVTADARQIRITKVEKGSPADGILAVGDVILGVGGKPFSYDPRTEMGKALTEAEKESGRGALSLIRWRGGKTETVVVKLPVLGTYSATAPYDCPKSKRIFEQGCKALAERVAAPSYRQNPITRSLNALALLAGGNPEYLPLVKKEAKWAAGYSADSFQTWYYGYVTMLLSEYVMATGDKSVMPGLRRLALEAANGQSIVGSWGHRFANPDGRLGGYGMMNAPGLPLTTSLILAREAGVTDPKLDQAIKRSTRLMRFYVGKGAVPYGDHRPWIETHEDNGKCGMAAVMFNLLGEAEGAKFFSQMSVASHGPERDTGHTGNFFNILWSLPGVAQSGPHATGAWMKEFGAWYFDLARRWDGTFLHQGPPAMGHDKYPGWDCTGVYLLSYAMPLKKLYLTGKRKSSAPQLDPAAAQTLIVDGRGWSNRDRNSFYDKLSAEELISRLGSWSPVVRERAAMALGRRQDDLMTQLIRLLDAPDLYTRYGACQAIKMQRGRGGAAVPALLKTFRSDDLWLRILAAEALAGIGETAKAAVPEMLERLTKSDPKNDPRNMEQRYLSFALFDRRGGLIGRSLEGVDRDLLAKAVRAGLQNEDGRARGSYGSVYANLSFEEVKPLLPAIHKAIVEPAPSGIMFADVIRLEGLRLLGKHRVKEGIDACVKYTRTQNPWASEKRTPELMKILLSYGARAKSAVPELKQIADGFDRGEKNFPRNLSLDKARVVRETIRAIEASREYPELMRIE
;
A
#
# COMPACT_ATOMS: atom_id res chain seq x y z
N MET A 1 -10.84 8.95 4.38
CA MET A 1 -10.09 10.07 3.78
C MET A 1 -10.80 10.46 2.47
N ARG A 2 -11.79 11.36 2.54
CA ARG A 2 -12.44 11.90 1.33
C ARG A 2 -11.45 12.85 0.68
N LEU A 3 -11.06 12.53 -0.55
CA LEU A 3 -10.27 13.39 -1.40
C LEU A 3 -10.97 14.76 -1.56
N ARG A 4 -10.33 15.83 -1.09
CA ARG A 4 -10.48 17.14 -1.74
C ARG A 4 -9.36 17.24 -2.77
N ILE A 5 -9.69 16.82 -3.99
CA ILE A 5 -8.97 17.21 -5.19
C ILE A 5 -9.08 18.74 -5.26
N LEU A 6 -7.95 19.44 -5.21
CA LEU A 6 -7.92 20.85 -5.57
C LEU A 6 -8.44 20.97 -7.02
N GLN A 7 -9.45 21.81 -7.14
CA GLN A 7 -10.22 22.08 -8.34
C GLN A 7 -9.32 22.51 -9.50
N PHE A 8 -9.40 21.82 -10.63
CA PHE A 8 -9.20 22.41 -11.95
C PHE A 8 -10.59 22.93 -12.41
N PRO A 9 -10.76 24.18 -12.84
CA PRO A 9 -12.07 24.66 -13.29
C PRO A 9 -12.41 24.16 -14.71
N GLY A 10 -13.63 23.61 -14.86
CA GLY A 10 -14.39 23.47 -16.13
C GLY A 10 -14.58 22.05 -16.70
N THR A 11 -15.30 21.11 -16.07
CA THR A 11 -16.70 20.60 -16.37
C THR A 11 -17.00 20.20 -17.84
N THR A 12 -17.59 19.05 -18.20
CA THR A 12 -18.57 18.18 -17.49
C THR A 12 -18.69 16.76 -18.10
N CYS A 13 -19.17 15.82 -17.26
CA CYS A 13 -19.86 14.55 -17.56
C CYS A 13 -19.09 13.37 -18.19
N LEU A 14 -18.56 12.48 -17.33
CA LEU A 14 -18.49 11.04 -17.65
C LEU A 14 -18.58 10.22 -16.36
N ALA A 15 -19.49 9.25 -16.40
CA ALA A 15 -19.93 8.42 -15.29
C ALA A 15 -18.77 7.68 -14.61
N LEU A 16 -18.58 7.96 -13.32
CA LEU A 16 -17.76 7.17 -12.41
C LEU A 16 -18.43 5.81 -12.19
N ALA A 17 -17.76 4.73 -12.57
CA ALA A 17 -18.05 3.41 -12.04
C ALA A 17 -17.80 3.43 -10.52
N ALA A 18 -18.87 3.18 -9.78
CA ALA A 18 -18.93 3.31 -8.33
C ALA A 18 -18.00 2.30 -7.65
N PHE A 19 -17.12 2.84 -6.79
CA PHE A 19 -16.56 2.12 -5.66
C PHE A 19 -17.71 1.61 -4.79
N LEU A 20 -17.88 0.29 -4.68
CA LEU A 20 -18.64 -0.31 -3.59
C LEU A 20 -17.82 -0.19 -2.31
N VAL A 21 -17.87 1.02 -1.78
CA VAL A 21 -17.96 1.28 -0.34
C VAL A 21 -19.18 0.47 0.14
N VAL A 22 -18.97 -0.55 0.97
CA VAL A 22 -20.03 -1.10 1.83
C VAL A 22 -20.72 0.10 2.48
N PRO A 23 -22.07 0.19 2.53
CA PRO A 23 -22.73 1.35 3.12
C PRO A 23 -22.36 1.41 4.61
N GLY A 24 -21.31 2.17 4.92
CA GLY A 24 -21.21 2.86 6.18
C GLY A 24 -22.37 3.86 6.23
N PRO A 25 -22.83 4.24 7.44
CA PRO A 25 -23.95 5.16 7.55
C PRO A 25 -23.64 6.43 6.75
N LEU A 26 -24.65 6.96 6.06
CA LEU A 26 -24.63 8.23 5.34
C LEU A 26 -24.20 9.36 6.31
N PHE A 27 -22.90 9.58 6.43
CA PHE A 27 -22.37 10.75 7.10
C PHE A 27 -22.07 11.82 6.04
N GLY A 28 -22.65 13.01 6.24
CA GLY A 28 -22.40 14.22 5.48
C GLY A 28 -20.92 14.58 5.42
N ALA A 29 -20.57 15.65 4.70
CA ALA A 29 -19.21 16.20 4.75
C ALA A 29 -18.72 16.27 6.22
N PRO A 30 -17.45 15.93 6.54
CA PRO A 30 -16.98 16.12 7.90
C PRO A 30 -17.14 17.60 8.20
N ARG A 31 -18.04 17.93 9.15
CA ARG A 31 -18.08 19.26 9.75
C ARG A 31 -16.64 19.57 10.15
N LYS A 32 -16.11 20.71 9.72
CA LYS A 32 -14.83 21.21 10.18
C LYS A 32 -14.93 21.26 11.71
N MET A 33 -14.25 20.35 12.39
CA MET A 33 -14.36 20.22 13.83
C MET A 33 -13.63 21.42 14.43
N ALA A 34 -14.37 22.25 15.17
CA ALA A 34 -13.77 23.34 15.91
C ALA A 34 -12.76 22.75 16.91
N MET A 35 -11.61 23.39 17.05
CA MET A 35 -10.62 22.98 18.04
C MET A 35 -11.18 23.31 19.44
N PRO A 36 -11.39 22.33 20.32
CA PRO A 36 -11.95 22.57 21.64
C PRO A 36 -10.94 23.28 22.54
N ASP A 37 -11.43 24.13 23.44
CA ASP A 37 -10.71 24.68 24.57
C ASP A 37 -11.25 24.08 25.87
N PHE A 38 -10.60 23.01 26.32
CA PHE A 38 -11.00 22.27 27.52
C PHE A 38 -10.87 23.09 28.80
N THR A 39 -10.11 24.18 28.79
CA THR A 39 -10.01 25.10 29.93
C THR A 39 -11.23 26.01 30.07
N LYS A 40 -12.04 26.11 29.01
CA LYS A 40 -13.33 26.83 28.98
C LYS A 40 -14.54 25.91 29.11
N GLY A 41 -14.31 24.62 29.36
CA GLY A 41 -15.37 23.64 29.55
C GLY A 41 -15.85 22.95 28.27
N ASP A 42 -15.19 23.15 27.13
CA ASP A 42 -15.51 22.42 25.90
C ASP A 42 -15.36 20.90 26.13
N ALA A 43 -16.23 20.11 25.48
CA ALA A 43 -16.17 18.66 25.52
C ALA A 43 -15.31 18.11 24.37
N ILE A 44 -14.85 16.85 24.51
CA ILE A 44 -14.32 16.13 23.36
C ILE A 44 -15.45 15.99 22.33
N PRO A 45 -15.24 16.39 21.07
CA PRO A 45 -16.28 16.33 20.05
C PRO A 45 -16.86 14.93 19.89
N GLU A 46 -18.18 14.86 19.70
CA GLU A 46 -18.90 13.59 19.55
C GLU A 46 -18.30 12.75 18.40
N GLY A 47 -18.10 11.46 18.66
CA GLY A 47 -17.48 10.52 17.71
C GLY A 47 -15.95 10.58 17.64
N ALA A 48 -15.29 11.53 18.30
CA ALA A 48 -13.83 11.60 18.39
C ALA A 48 -13.29 10.70 19.51
N THR A 49 -13.31 9.38 19.29
CA THR A 49 -13.07 8.38 20.36
C THR A 49 -11.62 7.98 20.57
N HIS A 50 -10.72 8.40 19.68
CA HIS A 50 -9.32 7.97 19.71
C HIS A 50 -8.48 8.82 20.67
N ASP A 51 -7.82 8.16 21.63
CA ASP A 51 -6.88 8.75 22.57
C ASP A 51 -5.51 8.03 22.52
N TRP A 52 -4.48 8.66 23.07
CA TRP A 52 -3.10 8.15 23.03
C TRP A 52 -2.60 7.81 24.43
N THR A 53 -1.79 6.76 24.56
CA THR A 53 -1.01 6.56 25.80
C THR A 53 -0.05 7.73 25.95
N LEU A 54 0.10 8.24 27.17
CA LEU A 54 1.00 9.33 27.50
C LEU A 54 2.29 8.79 28.12
N GLY A 55 2.87 7.76 27.48
CA GLY A 55 4.05 7.05 27.92
C GLY A 55 3.93 6.35 29.27
N ALA A 56 5.06 6.28 29.98
CA ALA A 56 5.19 5.59 31.26
C ALA A 56 4.48 6.27 32.44
N THR A 57 3.63 7.28 32.17
CA THR A 57 2.81 7.93 33.20
C THR A 57 1.67 7.04 33.69
N GLY A 58 1.16 6.13 32.84
CA GLY A 58 -0.08 5.39 33.08
C GLY A 58 -1.35 6.19 32.81
N ALA A 59 -1.22 7.38 32.23
CA ALA A 59 -2.34 8.17 31.73
C ALA A 59 -2.57 7.95 30.22
N ARG A 60 -3.80 8.20 29.79
CA ARG A 60 -4.16 8.40 28.37
C ARG A 60 -4.75 9.78 28.18
N GLY A 61 -4.61 10.31 26.98
CA GLY A 61 -5.13 11.63 26.66
C GLY A 61 -5.57 11.79 25.22
N TRP A 62 -6.61 12.58 25.04
CA TRP A 62 -7.14 12.99 23.75
C TRP A 62 -6.50 14.30 23.31
N MET A 63 -6.26 14.44 22.01
CA MET A 63 -5.64 15.60 21.37
C MET A 63 -6.40 15.94 20.09
N TYR A 64 -6.54 17.23 19.81
CA TYR A 64 -7.17 17.67 18.58
C TYR A 64 -6.37 17.23 17.36
N SER A 65 -7.05 16.67 16.35
CA SER A 65 -6.46 16.37 15.06
C SER A 65 -7.34 16.88 13.91
N ASP A 66 -6.71 17.51 12.93
CA ASP A 66 -7.31 17.82 11.64
C ASP A 66 -6.49 17.18 10.52
N LYS A 67 -7.17 16.47 9.61
CA LYS A 67 -6.56 15.79 8.45
C LYS A 67 -5.30 14.97 8.81
N LEU A 68 -5.37 14.13 9.84
CA LEU A 68 -4.23 13.30 10.27
C LEU A 68 -3.02 14.11 10.76
N VAL A 69 -3.25 15.27 11.37
CA VAL A 69 -2.20 16.14 11.92
C VAL A 69 -2.67 16.73 13.25
N THR A 70 -1.84 16.59 14.29
CA THR A 70 -2.07 17.14 15.65
C THR A 70 -1.23 18.39 15.95
N ALA A 71 -0.51 18.92 14.95
CA ALA A 71 0.41 20.06 15.12
C ALA A 71 -0.25 21.37 15.61
N ASP A 72 -1.59 21.48 15.51
CA ASP A 72 -2.34 22.64 16.00
C ASP A 72 -2.90 22.42 17.41
N ALA A 73 -2.89 21.18 17.93
CA ALA A 73 -3.35 20.91 19.28
C ALA A 73 -2.44 21.64 20.28
N ARG A 74 -3.05 22.33 21.25
CA ARG A 74 -2.35 23.02 22.34
C ARG A 74 -2.75 22.47 23.71
N GLN A 75 -3.57 21.42 23.72
CA GLN A 75 -4.12 20.83 24.94
C GLN A 75 -4.21 19.31 24.77
N ILE A 76 -3.89 18.59 25.85
CA ILE A 76 -4.16 17.16 25.98
C ILE A 76 -5.21 16.99 27.08
N ARG A 77 -6.38 16.46 26.76
CA ARG A 77 -7.42 16.15 27.76
C ARG A 77 -7.20 14.75 28.30
N ILE A 78 -6.98 14.61 29.61
CA ILE A 78 -6.79 13.30 30.24
C ILE A 78 -8.10 12.51 30.20
N THR A 79 -8.04 11.32 29.58
CA THR A 79 -9.18 10.41 29.39
C THR A 79 -9.14 9.21 30.34
N LYS A 80 -7.95 8.83 30.80
CA LYS A 80 -7.76 7.71 31.73
C LYS A 80 -6.52 7.93 32.58
N VAL A 81 -6.56 7.50 33.84
CA VAL A 81 -5.39 7.33 34.72
C VAL A 81 -5.50 5.95 35.37
N GLU A 82 -4.44 5.15 35.29
CA GLU A 82 -4.43 3.81 35.86
C GLU A 82 -4.05 3.84 37.34
N LYS A 83 -4.78 3.08 38.17
CA LYS A 83 -4.49 2.94 39.60
C LYS A 83 -3.10 2.32 39.81
N GLY A 84 -2.33 2.88 40.74
CA GLY A 84 -0.96 2.46 41.05
C GLY A 84 0.09 2.90 40.02
N SER A 85 -0.31 3.61 38.97
CA SER A 85 0.63 4.16 38.00
C SER A 85 1.33 5.43 38.52
N PRO A 86 2.43 5.87 37.91
CA PRO A 86 3.10 7.12 38.30
C PRO A 86 2.21 8.37 38.30
N ALA A 87 1.17 8.40 37.47
CA ALA A 87 0.21 9.51 37.41
C ALA A 87 -0.92 9.39 38.45
N ASP A 88 -1.08 8.26 39.13
CA ASP A 88 -2.12 8.06 40.13
C ASP A 88 -1.95 9.05 41.30
N GLY A 89 -3.05 9.67 41.71
CA GLY A 89 -3.05 10.77 42.70
C GLY A 89 -2.50 12.11 42.21
N ILE A 90 -1.79 12.17 41.08
CA ILE A 90 -1.23 13.41 40.51
C ILE A 90 -2.13 13.95 39.39
N LEU A 91 -2.51 13.09 38.46
CA LEU A 91 -3.46 13.40 37.38
C LEU A 91 -4.81 12.76 37.66
N ALA A 92 -5.86 13.34 37.08
CA ALA A 92 -7.22 12.84 37.13
C ALA A 92 -7.86 12.91 35.74
N VAL A 93 -8.86 12.06 35.50
CA VAL A 93 -9.70 12.16 34.29
C VAL A 93 -10.34 13.55 34.26
N GLY A 94 -10.21 14.22 33.12
CA GLY A 94 -10.68 15.60 32.95
C GLY A 94 -9.61 16.67 33.19
N ASP A 95 -8.42 16.33 33.65
CA ASP A 95 -7.31 17.28 33.64
C ASP A 95 -6.95 17.70 32.20
N VAL A 96 -6.43 18.90 32.05
CA VAL A 96 -5.94 19.42 30.77
C VAL A 96 -4.45 19.69 30.90
N ILE A 97 -3.63 19.00 30.12
CA ILE A 97 -2.21 19.30 30.02
C ILE A 97 -2.02 20.38 28.95
N LEU A 98 -1.42 21.49 29.34
CA LEU A 98 -1.18 22.65 28.49
C LEU A 98 0.26 22.71 27.96
N GLY A 99 1.15 21.90 28.52
CA GLY A 99 2.56 21.90 28.17
C GLY A 99 3.42 20.97 29.02
N VAL A 100 4.70 20.88 28.66
CA VAL A 100 5.69 19.99 29.26
C VAL A 100 7.00 20.74 29.50
N GLY A 101 7.78 20.32 30.51
CA GLY A 101 9.10 20.91 30.78
C GLY A 101 9.04 22.42 31.08
N GLY A 102 7.95 22.88 31.71
CA GLY A 102 7.74 24.29 32.04
C GLY A 102 7.35 25.18 30.86
N LYS A 103 7.07 24.64 29.67
CA LYS A 103 6.66 25.41 28.50
C LYS A 103 5.30 24.94 27.96
N PRO A 104 4.41 25.85 27.53
CA PRO A 104 3.20 25.48 26.80
C PRO A 104 3.53 24.73 25.50
N PHE A 105 2.62 23.86 25.04
CA PHE A 105 2.78 23.21 23.75
C PHE A 105 2.90 24.23 22.62
N SER A 106 3.91 24.06 21.76
CA SER A 106 4.21 24.98 20.65
C SER A 106 3.97 24.34 19.27
N TYR A 107 4.01 23.01 19.22
CA TYR A 107 3.87 22.15 18.05
C TYR A 107 2.98 20.94 18.42
N ASP A 108 3.15 19.79 17.74
CA ASP A 108 2.48 18.52 18.00
C ASP A 108 2.70 18.04 19.45
N PRO A 109 1.64 18.01 20.30
CA PRO A 109 1.77 17.59 21.68
C PRO A 109 2.24 16.14 21.85
N ARG A 110 2.01 15.26 20.87
CA ARG A 110 2.52 13.88 20.89
C ARG A 110 4.05 13.88 20.86
N THR A 111 4.62 14.65 19.95
CA THR A 111 6.07 14.78 19.80
C THR A 111 6.69 15.45 21.01
N GLU A 112 6.11 16.54 21.51
CA GLU A 112 6.63 17.25 22.69
C GLU A 112 6.53 16.40 23.95
N MET A 113 5.39 15.72 24.18
CA MET A 113 5.22 14.80 25.31
C MET A 113 6.19 13.61 25.24
N GLY A 114 6.33 12.99 24.06
CA GLY A 114 7.30 11.90 23.84
C GLY A 114 8.74 12.33 24.13
N LYS A 115 9.15 13.52 23.69
CA LYS A 115 10.48 14.07 23.99
C LYS A 115 10.64 14.39 25.48
N ALA A 116 9.63 14.94 26.14
CA ALA A 116 9.67 15.22 27.57
C ALA A 116 9.78 13.93 28.41
N LEU A 117 9.12 12.85 27.98
CA LEU A 117 9.31 11.51 28.56
C LEU A 117 10.76 11.05 28.41
N THR A 118 11.32 11.15 27.19
CA THR A 118 12.73 10.80 26.95
C THR A 118 13.68 11.60 27.83
N GLU A 119 13.48 12.90 28.00
CA GLU A 119 14.31 13.75 28.86
C GLU A 119 14.17 13.40 30.35
N ALA A 120 12.95 13.19 30.84
CA ALA A 120 12.69 12.85 32.24
C ALA A 120 13.39 11.53 32.65
N GLU A 121 13.41 10.53 31.76
CA GLU A 121 14.00 9.22 32.03
C GLU A 121 15.53 9.18 31.97
N LYS A 122 16.20 10.28 31.58
CA LYS A 122 17.66 10.39 31.64
C LYS A 122 18.16 10.44 33.08
N GLU A 123 19.44 10.15 33.25
CA GLU A 123 20.16 10.33 34.51
C GLU A 123 20.00 11.77 35.03
N SER A 124 20.20 12.77 34.15
CA SER A 124 20.03 14.19 34.47
C SER A 124 18.58 14.60 34.74
N GLY A 125 17.62 13.95 34.07
CA GLY A 125 16.19 14.17 34.28
C GLY A 125 15.69 13.63 35.61
N ARG A 126 16.41 12.68 36.22
CA ARG A 126 16.10 12.05 37.51
C ARG A 126 14.65 11.56 37.62
N GLY A 127 14.03 11.17 36.50
CA GLY A 127 12.64 10.72 36.46
C GLY A 127 11.60 11.84 36.60
N ALA A 128 11.97 13.12 36.56
CA ALA A 128 11.04 14.22 36.81
C ALA A 128 10.34 14.68 35.51
N LEU A 129 9.14 14.17 35.23
CA LEU A 129 8.31 14.66 34.12
C LEU A 129 7.46 15.85 34.61
N SER A 130 7.87 17.07 34.26
CA SER A 130 7.13 18.30 34.55
C SER A 130 6.01 18.54 33.53
N LEU A 131 4.78 18.68 34.01
CA LEU A 131 3.57 18.95 33.22
C LEU A 131 2.89 20.23 33.70
N ILE A 132 2.46 21.07 32.76
CA ILE A 132 1.59 22.22 33.06
C ILE A 132 0.15 21.71 33.04
N ARG A 133 -0.45 21.51 34.22
CA ARG A 133 -1.80 20.97 34.39
C ARG A 133 -2.78 22.09 34.69
N TRP A 134 -3.92 22.07 34.01
CA TRP A 134 -5.10 22.83 34.39
C TRP A 134 -6.17 21.91 34.99
N ARG A 135 -6.74 22.32 36.14
CA ARG A 135 -7.85 21.65 36.83
C ARG A 135 -8.71 22.70 37.54
N GLY A 136 -10.01 22.72 37.26
CA GLY A 136 -10.98 23.55 37.99
C GLY A 136 -10.62 25.05 38.02
N GLY A 137 -10.14 25.60 36.90
CA GLY A 137 -9.77 27.01 36.77
C GLY A 137 -8.34 27.35 37.23
N LYS A 138 -7.60 26.41 37.80
CA LYS A 138 -6.21 26.62 38.25
C LYS A 138 -5.22 25.96 37.29
N THR A 139 -4.18 26.70 36.92
CA THR A 139 -3.04 26.19 36.16
C THR A 139 -1.84 26.08 37.10
N GLU A 140 -1.23 24.90 37.16
CA GLU A 140 -0.06 24.66 38.01
C GLU A 140 0.90 23.66 37.36
N THR A 141 2.15 23.69 37.81
CA THR A 141 3.15 22.71 37.39
C THR A 141 3.09 21.52 38.34
N VAL A 142 2.85 20.33 37.78
CA VAL A 142 2.93 19.07 38.51
C VAL A 142 4.10 18.23 38.00
N VAL A 143 4.65 17.37 38.84
CA VAL A 143 5.76 16.48 38.47
C VAL A 143 5.33 15.03 38.65
N VAL A 144 5.31 14.28 37.54
CA VAL A 144 5.10 12.83 37.56
C VAL A 144 6.46 12.15 37.65
N LYS A 145 6.66 11.31 38.68
CA LYS A 145 7.94 10.62 38.91
C LYS A 145 8.01 9.32 38.13
N LEU A 146 8.89 9.27 37.13
CA LEU A 146 9.11 8.11 36.26
C LEU A 146 10.39 7.33 36.65
N PRO A 147 10.50 6.05 36.24
CA PRO A 147 11.75 5.31 36.32
C PRO A 147 12.85 5.96 35.46
N VAL A 148 14.08 5.98 35.97
CA VAL A 148 15.26 6.42 35.20
C VAL A 148 15.73 5.25 34.34
N LEU A 149 15.62 5.38 33.01
CA LEU A 149 16.03 4.34 32.06
C LEU A 149 17.34 4.68 31.34
N GLY A 150 17.76 5.94 31.36
CA GLY A 150 19.00 6.44 30.78
C GLY A 150 18.78 7.20 29.47
N THR A 151 19.81 7.26 28.63
CA THR A 151 19.80 7.99 27.36
C THR A 151 19.85 7.05 26.15
N TYR A 152 19.13 7.36 25.07
CA TYR A 152 19.26 6.65 23.80
C TYR A 152 20.64 6.95 23.18
N SER A 153 21.38 5.90 22.78
CA SER A 153 22.66 6.05 22.09
C SER A 153 22.49 6.59 20.67
N ALA A 154 23.59 7.06 20.07
CA ALA A 154 23.64 7.49 18.67
C ALA A 154 23.39 6.35 17.66
N THR A 155 23.33 5.11 18.11
CA THR A 155 23.11 3.89 17.32
C THR A 155 21.90 3.09 17.79
N ALA A 156 21.05 3.67 18.65
CA ALA A 156 19.90 2.97 19.25
C ALA A 156 19.06 2.24 18.17
N PRO A 157 18.63 0.98 18.41
CA PRO A 157 18.75 0.24 19.66
C PRO A 157 20.11 -0.43 19.91
N TYR A 158 21.06 -0.36 18.96
CA TYR A 158 22.40 -0.93 19.13
C TYR A 158 23.21 -0.13 20.15
N ASP A 159 24.04 -0.82 20.94
CA ASP A 159 24.93 -0.23 21.94
C ASP A 159 24.23 0.80 22.84
N CYS A 160 22.98 0.48 23.22
CA CYS A 160 22.08 1.38 23.92
C CYS A 160 21.57 0.75 25.22
N PRO A 161 22.12 1.13 26.39
CA PRO A 161 21.67 0.63 27.69
C PRO A 161 20.18 0.89 27.97
N LYS A 162 19.64 2.05 27.56
CA LYS A 162 18.21 2.36 27.68
C LYS A 162 17.35 1.36 26.90
N SER A 163 17.70 1.10 25.63
CA SER A 163 16.99 0.13 24.79
C SER A 163 17.03 -1.28 25.37
N LYS A 164 18.18 -1.70 25.92
CA LYS A 164 18.31 -2.99 26.62
C LYS A 164 17.37 -3.09 27.83
N ARG A 165 17.35 -2.07 28.70
CA ARG A 165 16.45 -2.05 29.88
C ARG A 165 14.97 -2.11 29.48
N ILE A 166 14.57 -1.33 28.47
CA ILE A 166 13.20 -1.36 27.94
C ILE A 166 12.85 -2.76 27.42
N PHE A 167 13.77 -3.38 26.68
CA PHE A 167 13.56 -4.72 26.14
C PHE A 167 13.37 -5.76 27.25
N GLU A 168 14.25 -5.78 28.25
CA GLU A 168 14.20 -6.74 29.36
C GLU A 168 12.93 -6.59 30.20
N GLN A 169 12.56 -5.35 30.55
CA GLN A 169 11.33 -5.06 31.29
C GLN A 169 10.08 -5.47 30.51
N GLY A 170 10.02 -5.11 29.22
CA GLY A 170 8.89 -5.46 28.37
C GLY A 170 8.77 -6.96 28.10
N CYS A 171 9.89 -7.68 27.94
CA CYS A 171 9.87 -9.15 27.81
C CYS A 171 9.33 -9.82 29.07
N LYS A 172 9.69 -9.33 30.27
CA LYS A 172 9.12 -9.82 31.53
C LYS A 172 7.61 -9.63 31.58
N ALA A 173 7.14 -8.40 31.34
CA ALA A 173 5.71 -8.08 31.34
C ALA A 173 4.94 -8.87 30.25
N LEU A 174 5.54 -9.08 29.08
CA LEU A 174 4.97 -9.86 28.01
C LEU A 174 4.86 -11.35 28.38
N ALA A 175 5.89 -11.92 29.01
CA ALA A 175 5.87 -13.31 29.45
C ALA A 175 4.73 -13.57 30.46
N GLU A 176 4.54 -12.67 31.42
CA GLU A 176 3.42 -12.71 32.38
C GLU A 176 2.06 -12.69 31.66
N ARG A 177 1.91 -11.81 30.65
CA ARG A 177 0.68 -11.73 29.84
C ARG A 177 0.43 -12.97 28.99
N VAL A 178 1.46 -13.55 28.37
CA VAL A 178 1.35 -14.77 27.54
C VAL A 178 1.04 -15.99 28.41
N ALA A 179 1.54 -16.03 29.65
CA ALA A 179 1.23 -17.07 30.61
C ALA A 179 -0.22 -17.05 31.10
N ALA A 180 -0.86 -15.87 31.12
CA ALA A 180 -2.21 -15.70 31.62
C ALA A 180 -3.24 -16.61 30.88
N PRO A 181 -4.16 -17.28 31.60
CA PRO A 181 -5.17 -18.15 30.97
C PRO A 181 -6.09 -17.42 29.97
N SER A 182 -6.33 -16.13 30.22
CA SER A 182 -7.15 -15.24 29.37
C SER A 182 -6.45 -14.81 28.08
N TYR A 183 -5.17 -15.16 27.86
CA TYR A 183 -4.42 -14.76 26.69
C TYR A 183 -5.02 -15.37 25.41
N ARG A 184 -5.77 -14.53 24.69
CA ARG A 184 -6.39 -14.80 23.39
C ARG A 184 -6.22 -13.56 22.52
N GLN A 185 -5.25 -13.61 21.61
CA GLN A 185 -4.89 -12.48 20.75
C GLN A 185 -5.17 -12.80 19.29
N ASN A 186 -5.21 -11.73 18.47
CA ASN A 186 -5.21 -11.87 17.02
C ASN A 186 -3.99 -12.71 16.57
N PRO A 187 -4.11 -13.61 15.57
CA PRO A 187 -2.99 -14.44 15.12
C PRO A 187 -1.71 -13.66 14.80
N ILE A 188 -1.84 -12.42 14.30
CA ILE A 188 -0.69 -11.55 13.99
C ILE A 188 0.02 -11.13 15.28
N THR A 189 -0.67 -10.47 16.22
CA THR A 189 -0.05 -9.99 17.47
C THR A 189 0.41 -11.16 18.34
N ARG A 190 -0.33 -12.27 18.34
CA ARG A 190 0.04 -13.50 19.02
C ARG A 190 1.39 -14.04 18.54
N SER A 191 1.58 -14.14 17.23
CA SER A 191 2.85 -14.56 16.63
C SER A 191 3.99 -13.59 16.92
N LEU A 192 3.76 -12.28 16.80
CA LEU A 192 4.77 -11.25 17.06
C LEU A 192 5.21 -11.21 18.53
N ASN A 193 4.28 -11.43 19.47
CA ASN A 193 4.58 -11.52 20.89
C ASN A 193 5.45 -12.74 21.21
N ALA A 194 5.13 -13.91 20.64
CA ALA A 194 5.96 -15.10 20.81
C ALA A 194 7.36 -14.94 20.17
N LEU A 195 7.43 -14.30 18.99
CA LEU A 195 8.70 -13.96 18.33
C LEU A 195 9.56 -13.02 19.18
N ALA A 196 8.97 -12.02 19.85
CA ALA A 196 9.71 -11.12 20.73
C ALA A 196 10.35 -11.86 21.92
N LEU A 197 9.60 -12.75 22.58
CA LEU A 197 10.11 -13.58 23.68
C LEU A 197 11.24 -14.51 23.19
N LEU A 198 11.05 -15.14 22.02
CA LEU A 198 12.06 -16.00 21.41
C LEU A 198 13.34 -15.20 21.05
N ALA A 199 13.19 -13.99 20.53
CA ALA A 199 14.32 -13.11 20.19
C ALA A 199 15.16 -12.70 21.40
N GLY A 200 14.57 -12.68 22.59
CA GLY A 200 15.29 -12.43 23.84
C GLY A 200 16.22 -13.56 24.25
N GLY A 201 15.96 -14.80 23.80
CA GLY A 201 16.79 -15.96 24.08
C GLY A 201 16.84 -16.38 25.56
N ASN A 202 15.90 -15.91 26.39
CA ASN A 202 15.79 -16.33 27.79
C ASN A 202 15.17 -17.74 27.88
N PRO A 203 15.88 -18.75 28.40
CA PRO A 203 15.36 -20.11 28.57
C PRO A 203 14.06 -20.19 29.40
N GLU A 204 13.84 -19.28 30.34
CA GLU A 204 12.62 -19.26 31.18
C GLU A 204 11.35 -19.03 30.38
N TYR A 205 11.45 -18.32 29.24
CA TYR A 205 10.30 -18.04 28.37
C TYR A 205 10.07 -19.14 27.33
N LEU A 206 11.02 -20.05 27.13
CA LEU A 206 10.94 -21.09 26.12
C LEU A 206 9.71 -22.00 26.26
N PRO A 207 9.26 -22.42 27.46
CA PRO A 207 8.02 -23.18 27.61
C PRO A 207 6.78 -22.44 27.07
N LEU A 208 6.72 -21.11 27.28
CA LEU A 208 5.64 -20.28 26.73
C LEU A 208 5.73 -20.22 25.21
N VAL A 209 6.91 -19.95 24.65
CA VAL A 209 7.10 -19.92 23.19
C VAL A 209 6.76 -21.27 22.56
N LYS A 210 7.13 -22.40 23.19
CA LYS A 210 6.78 -23.75 22.73
C LYS A 210 5.28 -23.98 22.68
N LYS A 211 4.53 -23.49 23.68
CA LYS A 211 3.05 -23.53 23.68
C LYS A 211 2.48 -22.74 22.50
N GLU A 212 3.02 -21.56 22.23
CA GLU A 212 2.60 -20.73 21.09
C GLU A 212 2.98 -21.34 19.74
N ALA A 213 4.15 -21.96 19.62
CA ALA A 213 4.57 -22.70 18.42
C ALA A 213 3.66 -23.92 18.16
N LYS A 214 3.26 -24.66 19.20
CA LYS A 214 2.29 -25.76 19.06
C LYS A 214 0.92 -25.27 18.55
N TRP A 215 0.43 -24.14 19.07
CA TRP A 215 -0.78 -23.51 18.54
C TRP A 215 -0.61 -23.14 17.06
N ALA A 216 0.50 -22.49 16.72
CA ALA A 216 0.80 -22.07 15.35
C ALA A 216 0.86 -23.24 14.37
N ALA A 217 1.43 -24.39 14.79
CA ALA A 217 1.50 -25.60 13.98
C ALA A 217 0.12 -26.20 13.68
N GLY A 218 -0.86 -26.00 14.57
CA GLY A 218 -2.26 -26.41 14.39
C GLY A 218 -3.15 -25.35 13.73
N TYR A 219 -2.63 -24.15 13.44
CA TYR A 219 -3.44 -23.04 12.93
C TYR A 219 -3.94 -23.29 11.49
N SER A 220 -5.16 -22.82 11.22
CA SER A 220 -5.77 -22.76 9.89
C SER A 220 -6.73 -21.56 9.83
N ALA A 221 -7.09 -21.15 8.62
CA ALA A 221 -8.09 -20.10 8.40
C ALA A 221 -8.83 -20.30 7.07
N ASP A 222 -10.13 -20.01 7.05
CA ASP A 222 -10.97 -20.11 5.84
C ASP A 222 -11.06 -18.80 5.05
N SER A 223 -10.59 -17.69 5.64
CA SER A 223 -10.52 -16.37 5.01
C SER A 223 -9.37 -15.57 5.59
N PHE A 224 -8.86 -14.60 4.82
CA PHE A 224 -7.70 -13.79 5.21
C PHE A 224 -6.43 -14.64 5.43
N GLN A 225 -6.33 -15.81 4.81
CA GLN A 225 -5.20 -16.74 4.97
C GLN A 225 -3.86 -16.04 4.78
N THR A 226 -3.73 -15.23 3.71
CA THR A 226 -2.49 -14.52 3.40
C THR A 226 -2.04 -13.58 4.52
N TRP A 227 -2.99 -12.98 5.25
CA TRP A 227 -2.67 -12.10 6.39
C TRP A 227 -2.15 -12.88 7.59
N TYR A 228 -2.77 -14.02 7.91
CA TYR A 228 -2.42 -14.78 9.12
C TYR A 228 -1.23 -15.71 8.89
N TYR A 229 -1.21 -16.44 7.77
CA TYR A 229 -0.20 -17.46 7.48
C TYR A 229 1.20 -16.86 7.44
N GLY A 230 1.36 -15.61 7.00
CA GLY A 230 2.67 -14.96 6.98
C GLY A 230 3.31 -14.88 8.37
N TYR A 231 2.57 -14.42 9.38
CA TYR A 231 3.09 -14.28 10.74
C TYR A 231 3.15 -15.62 11.50
N VAL A 232 2.19 -16.51 11.28
CA VAL A 232 2.17 -17.85 11.89
C VAL A 232 3.33 -18.71 11.39
N THR A 233 3.55 -18.72 10.07
CA THR A 233 4.67 -19.46 9.44
C THR A 233 6.01 -18.88 9.88
N MET A 234 6.12 -17.54 9.97
CA MET A 234 7.32 -16.86 10.45
C MET A 234 7.68 -17.27 11.89
N LEU A 235 6.71 -17.33 12.81
CA LEU A 235 6.93 -17.84 14.17
C LEU A 235 7.47 -19.27 14.15
N LEU A 236 6.84 -20.16 13.39
CA LEU A 236 7.25 -21.56 13.33
C LEU A 236 8.67 -21.74 12.75
N SER A 237 8.99 -21.01 11.68
CA SER A 237 10.31 -21.07 11.06
C SER A 237 11.40 -20.63 12.04
N GLU A 238 11.23 -19.47 12.67
CA GLU A 238 12.19 -18.95 13.65
C GLU A 238 12.30 -19.85 14.88
N TYR A 239 11.18 -20.39 15.38
CA TYR A 239 11.18 -21.33 16.50
C TYR A 239 11.98 -22.60 16.18
N VAL A 240 11.75 -23.22 15.03
CA VAL A 240 12.50 -24.42 14.60
C VAL A 240 13.99 -24.10 14.48
N MET A 241 14.35 -22.98 13.84
CA MET A 241 15.75 -22.59 13.64
C MET A 241 16.46 -22.20 14.94
N ALA A 242 15.75 -21.63 15.90
CA ALA A 242 16.32 -21.18 17.17
C ALA A 242 16.45 -22.31 18.21
N THR A 243 15.55 -23.30 18.18
CA THR A 243 15.43 -24.32 19.22
C THR A 243 15.81 -25.73 18.78
N GLY A 244 15.78 -26.00 17.46
CA GLY A 244 15.92 -27.35 16.91
C GLY A 244 14.70 -28.25 17.12
N ASP A 245 13.61 -27.78 17.75
CA ASP A 245 12.42 -28.58 18.03
C ASP A 245 11.66 -28.92 16.74
N LYS A 246 11.84 -30.17 16.26
CA LYS A 246 11.21 -30.67 15.03
C LYS A 246 9.74 -31.07 15.20
N SER A 247 9.17 -31.06 16.41
CA SER A 247 7.78 -31.50 16.65
C SER A 247 6.74 -30.64 15.90
N VAL A 248 7.07 -29.40 15.56
CA VAL A 248 6.18 -28.49 14.82
C VAL A 248 6.42 -28.48 13.30
N MET A 249 7.43 -29.21 12.80
CA MET A 249 7.76 -29.26 11.37
C MET A 249 6.61 -29.71 10.47
N PRO A 250 5.76 -30.69 10.84
CA PRO A 250 4.60 -31.06 10.01
C PRO A 250 3.64 -29.89 9.78
N GLY A 251 3.37 -29.09 10.81
CA GLY A 251 2.53 -27.90 10.72
C GLY A 251 3.18 -26.79 9.88
N LEU A 252 4.49 -26.57 10.05
CA LEU A 252 5.25 -25.62 9.24
C LEU A 252 5.22 -25.99 7.75
N ARG A 253 5.48 -27.28 7.43
CA ARG A 253 5.42 -27.78 6.05
C ARG A 253 4.01 -27.63 5.47
N ARG A 254 2.96 -27.97 6.23
CA ARG A 254 1.56 -27.81 5.79
C ARG A 254 1.26 -26.36 5.40
N LEU A 255 1.50 -25.42 6.30
CA LEU A 255 1.21 -23.99 6.08
C LEU A 255 1.99 -23.43 4.89
N ALA A 256 3.28 -23.75 4.77
CA ALA A 256 4.11 -23.32 3.66
C ALA A 256 3.61 -23.85 2.31
N LEU A 257 3.18 -25.12 2.24
CA LEU A 257 2.67 -25.71 1.01
C LEU A 257 1.25 -25.25 0.68
N GLU A 258 0.35 -25.10 1.66
CA GLU A 258 -0.96 -24.49 1.44
C GLU A 258 -0.82 -23.08 0.85
N ALA A 259 0.09 -22.27 1.42
CA ALA A 259 0.39 -20.95 0.90
C ALA A 259 0.99 -21.01 -0.52
N ALA A 260 2.00 -21.86 -0.76
CA ALA A 260 2.63 -21.97 -2.08
C ALA A 260 1.63 -22.40 -3.17
N ASN A 261 0.73 -23.34 -2.87
CA ASN A 261 -0.34 -23.76 -3.78
C ASN A 261 -1.43 -22.69 -3.94
N GLY A 262 -1.60 -21.81 -2.95
CA GLY A 262 -2.58 -20.73 -2.95
C GLY A 262 -2.16 -19.45 -3.67
N GLN A 263 -0.97 -19.40 -4.27
CA GLN A 263 -0.49 -18.24 -5.02
C GLN A 263 -1.21 -18.08 -6.37
N SER A 264 -1.41 -16.84 -6.81
CA SER A 264 -1.87 -16.62 -8.20
C SER A 264 -0.82 -16.99 -9.24
N ILE A 265 -1.27 -17.25 -10.46
CA ILE A 265 -0.41 -17.63 -11.60
C ILE A 265 0.65 -16.57 -11.95
N VAL A 266 0.40 -15.29 -11.66
CA VAL A 266 1.35 -14.18 -11.88
C VAL A 266 2.30 -13.94 -10.71
N GLY A 267 2.17 -14.69 -9.61
CA GLY A 267 3.00 -14.53 -8.41
C GLY A 267 2.46 -13.58 -7.35
N SER A 268 1.28 -13.00 -7.58
CA SER A 268 0.62 -12.09 -6.65
C SER A 268 -0.19 -12.82 -5.59
N TRP A 269 -0.51 -12.10 -4.51
CA TRP A 269 -1.29 -12.57 -3.36
C TRP A 269 -2.52 -11.69 -3.14
N GLY A 270 -3.64 -12.25 -2.67
CA GLY A 270 -4.84 -11.49 -2.32
C GLY A 270 -5.13 -11.53 -0.82
N HIS A 271 -6.36 -11.20 -0.41
CA HIS A 271 -6.82 -11.50 0.95
C HIS A 271 -6.86 -13.01 1.22
N ARG A 272 -7.27 -13.77 0.21
CA ARG A 272 -7.39 -15.23 0.22
C ARG A 272 -6.45 -15.81 -0.83
N PHE A 273 -6.28 -17.12 -0.78
CA PHE A 273 -5.63 -17.87 -1.85
C PHE A 273 -6.40 -17.77 -3.17
N ALA A 274 -5.68 -17.99 -4.27
CA ALA A 274 -6.21 -17.92 -5.62
C ALA A 274 -7.37 -18.93 -5.83
N ASN A 275 -8.26 -18.58 -6.73
CA ASN A 275 -9.33 -19.47 -7.17
C ASN A 275 -8.74 -20.65 -7.98
N PRO A 276 -9.53 -21.71 -8.26
CA PRO A 276 -9.06 -22.86 -9.05
C PRO A 276 -8.50 -22.51 -10.44
N ASP A 277 -8.93 -21.39 -11.02
CA ASP A 277 -8.41 -20.88 -12.29
C ASP A 277 -7.07 -20.13 -12.17
N GLY A 278 -6.49 -20.10 -10.97
CA GLY A 278 -5.21 -19.48 -10.67
C GLY A 278 -5.26 -17.96 -10.50
N ARG A 279 -6.43 -17.31 -10.64
CA ARG A 279 -6.58 -15.86 -10.48
C ARG A 279 -7.00 -15.52 -9.05
N LEU A 280 -6.61 -14.33 -8.58
CA LEU A 280 -7.05 -13.85 -7.27
C LEU A 280 -8.55 -13.53 -7.27
N GLY A 281 -9.26 -13.97 -6.24
CA GLY A 281 -10.64 -13.55 -5.97
C GLY A 281 -10.73 -12.21 -5.23
N GLY A 282 -11.95 -11.68 -5.08
CA GLY A 282 -12.20 -10.47 -4.28
C GLY A 282 -11.56 -9.21 -4.88
N TYR A 283 -10.82 -8.45 -4.06
CA TYR A 283 -10.16 -7.19 -4.44
C TYR A 283 -8.95 -7.40 -5.39
N GLY A 284 -8.44 -8.62 -5.55
CA GLY A 284 -7.23 -8.88 -6.33
C GLY A 284 -5.95 -8.72 -5.52
N MET A 285 -4.88 -8.22 -6.15
CA MET A 285 -3.54 -8.19 -5.57
C MET A 285 -3.44 -7.31 -4.32
N MET A 286 -2.71 -7.78 -3.32
CA MET A 286 -2.46 -7.13 -2.05
C MET A 286 -1.03 -7.37 -1.59
N ASN A 287 -0.18 -6.37 -1.76
CA ASN A 287 1.24 -6.49 -1.41
C ASN A 287 1.49 -6.47 0.11
N ALA A 288 0.62 -5.82 0.90
CA ALA A 288 0.76 -5.73 2.36
C ALA A 288 0.74 -7.08 3.09
N PRO A 289 -0.18 -8.03 2.78
CA PRO A 289 -0.08 -9.40 3.29
C PRO A 289 0.86 -10.29 2.44
N GLY A 290 1.03 -9.98 1.15
CA GLY A 290 1.87 -10.78 0.24
C GLY A 290 3.36 -10.76 0.58
N LEU A 291 3.90 -9.61 1.01
CA LEU A 291 5.31 -9.48 1.39
C LEU A 291 5.65 -10.27 2.67
N PRO A 292 4.91 -10.16 3.80
CA PRO A 292 5.12 -11.01 4.96
C PRO A 292 4.93 -12.50 4.65
N LEU A 293 3.93 -12.87 3.83
CA LEU A 293 3.74 -14.27 3.44
C LEU A 293 4.95 -14.79 2.66
N THR A 294 5.41 -14.05 1.65
CA THR A 294 6.62 -14.41 0.87
C THR A 294 7.86 -14.51 1.77
N THR A 295 8.02 -13.56 2.71
CA THR A 295 9.10 -13.57 3.71
C THR A 295 9.04 -14.84 4.55
N SER A 296 7.85 -15.24 4.99
CA SER A 296 7.67 -16.46 5.78
C SER A 296 7.97 -17.74 4.99
N LEU A 297 7.72 -17.76 3.67
CA LEU A 297 8.10 -18.88 2.81
C LEU A 297 9.62 -19.00 2.67
N ILE A 298 10.33 -17.88 2.58
CA ILE A 298 11.81 -17.85 2.57
C ILE A 298 12.35 -18.41 3.89
N LEU A 299 11.78 -18.01 5.03
CA LEU A 299 12.16 -18.53 6.35
C LEU A 299 11.78 -20.00 6.52
N ALA A 300 10.65 -20.46 5.97
CA ALA A 300 10.27 -21.87 6.02
C ALA A 300 11.26 -22.75 5.26
N ARG A 301 11.73 -22.27 4.10
CA ARG A 301 12.82 -22.93 3.35
C ARG A 301 14.10 -23.00 4.17
N GLU A 302 14.51 -21.89 4.78
CA GLU A 302 15.68 -21.83 5.67
C GLU A 302 15.55 -22.78 6.88
N ALA A 303 14.34 -22.94 7.41
CA ALA A 303 14.03 -23.86 8.52
C ALA A 303 14.01 -25.35 8.10
N GLY A 304 14.20 -25.65 6.81
CA GLY A 304 14.30 -27.01 6.27
C GLY A 304 13.05 -27.53 5.56
N VAL A 305 12.11 -26.67 5.15
CA VAL A 305 11.01 -27.08 4.26
C VAL A 305 11.52 -27.12 2.82
N THR A 306 11.67 -28.33 2.27
CA THR A 306 12.09 -28.53 0.88
C THR A 306 10.90 -28.97 0.02
N ASP A 307 10.55 -28.17 -1.01
CA ASP A 307 9.56 -28.52 -2.03
C ASP A 307 9.69 -27.59 -3.26
N PRO A 308 9.67 -28.10 -4.50
CA PRO A 308 9.77 -27.25 -5.70
C PRO A 308 8.68 -26.19 -5.81
N LYS A 309 7.47 -26.46 -5.28
CA LYS A 309 6.38 -25.48 -5.29
C LYS A 309 6.66 -24.28 -4.39
N LEU A 310 7.35 -24.49 -3.27
CA LEU A 310 7.79 -23.43 -2.37
C LEU A 310 8.77 -22.49 -3.08
N ASP A 311 9.79 -23.05 -3.71
CA ASP A 311 10.79 -22.27 -4.45
C ASP A 311 10.17 -21.50 -5.62
N GLN A 312 9.25 -22.14 -6.34
CA GLN A 312 8.53 -21.51 -7.44
C GLN A 312 7.67 -20.33 -6.94
N ALA A 313 7.01 -20.46 -5.79
CA ALA A 313 6.19 -19.40 -5.19
C ALA A 313 7.05 -18.20 -4.75
N ILE A 314 8.21 -18.44 -4.14
CA ILE A 314 9.20 -17.42 -3.79
C ILE A 314 9.67 -16.71 -5.06
N LYS A 315 10.10 -17.46 -6.07
CA LYS A 315 10.61 -16.92 -7.36
C LYS A 315 9.59 -16.01 -8.05
N ARG A 316 8.31 -16.40 -8.08
CA ARG A 316 7.25 -15.59 -8.71
C ARG A 316 6.98 -14.29 -7.95
N SER A 317 6.91 -14.34 -6.62
CA SER A 317 6.69 -13.14 -5.79
C SER A 317 7.83 -12.14 -5.92
N THR A 318 9.08 -12.62 -5.86
CA THR A 318 10.26 -11.75 -5.88
C THR A 318 10.46 -11.15 -7.26
N ARG A 319 10.18 -11.90 -8.33
CA ARG A 319 10.15 -11.38 -9.72
C ARG A 319 9.22 -10.17 -9.86
N LEU A 320 8.04 -10.22 -9.24
CA LEU A 320 7.12 -9.09 -9.22
C LEU A 320 7.69 -7.90 -8.41
N MET A 321 8.20 -8.16 -7.21
CA MET A 321 8.67 -7.10 -6.31
C MET A 321 9.91 -6.37 -6.83
N ARG A 322 10.79 -7.04 -7.59
CA ARG A 322 11.97 -6.41 -8.22
C ARG A 322 11.61 -5.27 -9.15
N PHE A 323 10.41 -5.28 -9.73
CA PHE A 323 9.96 -4.17 -10.56
C PHE A 323 9.99 -2.84 -9.79
N TYR A 324 9.73 -2.81 -8.49
CA TYR A 324 9.61 -1.57 -7.72
C TYR A 324 10.96 -1.02 -7.21
N VAL A 325 12.05 -1.82 -7.27
CA VAL A 325 13.39 -1.42 -6.81
C VAL A 325 13.87 -0.21 -7.61
N GLY A 326 14.22 0.88 -6.92
CA GLY A 326 14.68 2.15 -7.53
C GLY A 326 13.56 3.06 -8.04
N LYS A 327 12.29 2.63 -8.00
CA LYS A 327 11.19 3.33 -8.69
C LYS A 327 10.15 3.96 -7.75
N GLY A 328 10.00 3.43 -6.54
CA GLY A 328 9.07 3.94 -5.54
C GLY A 328 8.75 2.91 -4.47
N ALA A 329 7.93 3.31 -3.49
CA ALA A 329 7.39 2.38 -2.51
C ALA A 329 6.51 1.34 -3.20
N VAL A 330 6.45 0.13 -2.63
CA VAL A 330 5.57 -0.93 -3.12
C VAL A 330 4.12 -0.48 -2.90
N PRO A 331 3.26 -0.42 -3.93
CA PRO A 331 1.90 0.11 -3.78
C PRO A 331 0.93 -0.95 -3.24
N TYR A 332 -0.30 -0.55 -2.92
CA TYR A 332 -1.43 -1.49 -2.91
C TYR A 332 -1.83 -1.89 -4.32
N GLY A 333 -2.33 -3.12 -4.51
CA GLY A 333 -2.80 -3.56 -5.82
C GLY A 333 -1.70 -3.65 -6.88
N ASP A 334 -2.14 -3.92 -8.10
CA ASP A 334 -1.28 -3.85 -9.29
C ASP A 334 -1.29 -2.41 -9.77
N HIS A 335 -0.56 -1.55 -9.06
CA HIS A 335 -0.51 -0.11 -9.32
C HIS A 335 0.92 0.34 -9.62
N ARG A 336 1.06 1.59 -10.07
CA ARG A 336 2.37 2.21 -10.30
C ARG A 336 3.18 2.27 -8.99
N PRO A 337 4.52 2.30 -9.05
CA PRO A 337 5.35 2.60 -7.89
C PRO A 337 4.80 3.82 -7.15
N TRP A 338 4.64 3.68 -5.83
CA TRP A 338 4.10 4.73 -4.99
C TRP A 338 5.19 5.76 -4.69
N ILE A 339 4.92 7.03 -5.04
CA ILE A 339 5.91 8.11 -4.93
C ILE A 339 5.38 9.35 -4.19
N GLU A 340 4.19 9.26 -3.56
CA GLU A 340 3.70 10.35 -2.71
C GLU A 340 4.45 10.42 -1.37
N THR A 341 4.85 9.27 -0.85
CA THR A 341 5.56 9.08 0.43
C THR A 341 6.61 7.96 0.28
N HIS A 342 7.62 7.94 1.15
CA HIS A 342 8.69 6.93 1.13
C HIS A 342 8.23 5.56 1.65
N GLU A 343 7.00 5.48 2.16
CA GLU A 343 6.40 4.25 2.63
C GLU A 343 4.90 4.25 2.35
N ASP A 344 4.35 3.05 2.17
CA ASP A 344 2.92 2.78 2.12
C ASP A 344 2.64 1.55 2.99
N ASN A 345 2.07 1.75 4.17
CA ASN A 345 1.65 0.69 5.10
C ASN A 345 2.76 -0.33 5.48
N GLY A 346 4.01 0.13 5.62
CA GLY A 346 5.17 -0.68 6.04
C GLY A 346 5.77 -1.61 4.97
N LYS A 347 5.31 -1.51 3.72
CA LYS A 347 5.71 -2.43 2.64
C LYS A 347 7.17 -2.23 2.19
N CYS A 348 7.75 -1.04 2.30
CA CYS A 348 9.19 -0.88 2.07
C CYS A 348 9.98 -1.58 3.16
N GLY A 349 9.60 -1.45 4.43
CA GLY A 349 10.21 -2.20 5.52
C GLY A 349 10.14 -3.72 5.33
N MET A 350 8.96 -4.23 4.94
CA MET A 350 8.76 -5.65 4.61
C MET A 350 9.65 -6.10 3.45
N ALA A 351 9.72 -5.31 2.37
CA ALA A 351 10.51 -5.63 1.19
C ALA A 351 12.02 -5.61 1.49
N ALA A 352 12.50 -4.66 2.29
CA ALA A 352 13.89 -4.58 2.72
C ALA A 352 14.34 -5.86 3.44
N VAL A 353 13.53 -6.34 4.39
CA VAL A 353 13.79 -7.61 5.10
C VAL A 353 13.72 -8.80 4.15
N MET A 354 12.71 -8.87 3.28
CA MET A 354 12.55 -9.96 2.31
C MET A 354 13.76 -10.08 1.38
N PHE A 355 14.21 -8.97 0.76
CA PHE A 355 15.37 -8.98 -0.14
C PHE A 355 16.67 -9.29 0.61
N ASN A 356 16.81 -8.83 1.85
CA ASN A 356 17.95 -9.19 2.67
C ASN A 356 18.04 -10.71 2.92
N LEU A 357 16.91 -11.36 3.24
CA LEU A 357 16.84 -12.80 3.43
C LEU A 357 17.11 -13.61 2.15
N LEU A 358 17.00 -12.98 0.97
CA LEU A 358 17.43 -13.57 -0.30
C LEU A 358 18.90 -13.31 -0.62
N GLY A 359 19.55 -12.38 0.09
CA GLY A 359 20.90 -11.90 -0.23
C GLY A 359 20.94 -10.93 -1.42
N GLU A 360 19.82 -10.27 -1.73
CA GLU A 360 19.71 -9.33 -2.85
C GLU A 360 19.98 -7.89 -2.40
N ALA A 361 21.25 -7.47 -2.50
CA ALA A 361 21.74 -6.19 -1.97
C ALA A 361 21.01 -4.96 -2.53
N GLU A 362 20.71 -4.92 -3.83
CA GLU A 362 20.05 -3.75 -4.46
C GLU A 362 18.64 -3.50 -3.90
N GLY A 363 17.84 -4.57 -3.78
CA GLY A 363 16.50 -4.48 -3.19
C GLY A 363 16.55 -4.14 -1.71
N ALA A 364 17.45 -4.79 -0.95
CA ALA A 364 17.63 -4.50 0.47
C ALA A 364 18.07 -3.05 0.72
N LYS A 365 19.04 -2.55 -0.07
CA LYS A 365 19.53 -1.16 -0.01
C LYS A 365 18.41 -0.17 -0.30
N PHE A 366 17.76 -0.28 -1.46
CA PHE A 366 16.75 0.71 -1.87
C PHE A 366 15.61 0.81 -0.84
N PHE A 367 15.00 -0.31 -0.46
CA PHE A 367 13.85 -0.28 0.45
C PHE A 367 14.21 0.04 1.90
N SER A 368 15.44 -0.25 2.34
CA SER A 368 15.91 0.17 3.66
C SER A 368 16.15 1.67 3.71
N GLN A 369 16.74 2.27 2.67
CA GLN A 369 16.88 3.73 2.57
C GLN A 369 15.52 4.44 2.52
N MET A 370 14.54 3.90 1.79
CA MET A 370 13.14 4.37 1.83
C MET A 370 12.56 4.28 3.26
N SER A 371 12.90 3.23 4.01
CA SER A 371 12.47 3.08 5.41
C SER A 371 13.11 4.11 6.34
N VAL A 372 14.38 4.49 6.13
CA VAL A 372 15.08 5.56 6.87
C VAL A 372 14.43 6.92 6.58
N ALA A 373 14.17 7.21 5.30
CA ALA A 373 13.54 8.47 4.90
C ALA A 373 12.08 8.57 5.37
N SER A 374 11.38 7.45 5.59
CA SER A 374 10.01 7.48 6.08
C SER A 374 9.94 7.67 7.59
N HIS A 375 9.50 8.85 8.02
CA HIS A 375 9.29 9.23 9.42
C HIS A 375 8.14 10.23 9.56
N GLY A 376 7.79 10.59 10.80
CA GLY A 376 6.79 11.61 11.11
C GLY A 376 5.42 11.30 10.49
N PRO A 377 4.79 12.25 9.78
CA PRO A 377 3.47 12.07 9.17
C PRO A 377 3.37 10.88 8.22
N GLU A 378 4.45 10.46 7.55
CA GLU A 378 4.41 9.29 6.67
C GLU A 378 4.17 8.01 7.47
N ARG A 379 4.79 7.89 8.66
CA ARG A 379 4.63 6.74 9.58
C ARG A 379 3.29 6.74 10.32
N ASP A 380 2.66 7.90 10.44
CA ASP A 380 1.30 8.07 10.96
C ASP A 380 0.21 7.60 9.98
N THR A 381 0.55 7.26 8.73
CA THR A 381 -0.42 6.77 7.74
C THR A 381 -0.41 5.25 7.58
N GLY A 382 -1.45 4.74 6.93
CA GLY A 382 -1.53 3.35 6.51
C GLY A 382 -2.97 2.98 6.16
N HIS A 383 -3.12 1.99 5.28
CA HIS A 383 -4.45 1.47 4.99
C HIS A 383 -5.01 0.80 6.25
N THR A 384 -6.23 1.17 6.64
CA THR A 384 -6.92 0.70 7.86
C THR A 384 -6.30 1.09 9.21
N GLY A 385 -5.18 1.82 9.23
CA GLY A 385 -4.46 2.28 10.43
C GLY A 385 -2.94 2.24 10.19
N ASN A 386 -2.13 2.65 11.18
CA ASN A 386 -0.67 2.73 11.03
C ASN A 386 0.10 1.52 11.60
N PHE A 387 -0.58 0.47 12.08
CA PHE A 387 0.03 -0.68 12.75
C PHE A 387 1.19 -1.30 11.94
N PHE A 388 0.96 -1.65 10.67
CA PHE A 388 1.99 -2.28 9.83
C PHE A 388 3.13 -1.33 9.49
N ASN A 389 2.82 -0.03 9.40
CA ASN A 389 3.80 1.00 9.14
C ASN A 389 4.80 1.18 10.29
N ILE A 390 4.32 1.03 11.54
CA ILE A 390 5.17 1.02 12.73
C ILE A 390 5.89 -0.33 12.88
N LEU A 391 5.20 -1.46 12.72
CA LEU A 391 5.79 -2.79 12.86
C LEU A 391 7.02 -3.00 11.98
N TRP A 392 6.94 -2.61 10.72
CA TRP A 392 8.03 -2.83 9.77
C TRP A 392 9.01 -1.67 9.66
N SER A 393 8.89 -0.64 10.51
CA SER A 393 9.80 0.51 10.51
C SER A 393 11.25 0.12 10.82
N LEU A 394 11.56 -0.20 12.09
CA LEU A 394 12.91 -0.55 12.52
C LEU A 394 13.48 -1.82 11.87
N PRO A 395 12.71 -2.90 11.60
CA PRO A 395 13.22 -4.02 10.81
C PRO A 395 13.74 -3.61 9.42
N GLY A 396 13.08 -2.64 8.76
CA GLY A 396 13.53 -2.08 7.49
C GLY A 396 14.74 -1.17 7.64
N VAL A 397 14.69 -0.23 8.60
CA VAL A 397 15.78 0.73 8.88
C VAL A 397 17.07 0.01 9.29
N ALA A 398 16.97 -1.04 10.10
CA ALA A 398 18.11 -1.82 10.61
C ALA A 398 18.94 -2.47 9.49
N GLN A 399 18.37 -2.68 8.30
CA GLN A 399 19.14 -3.18 7.16
C GLN A 399 20.22 -2.17 6.72
N SER A 400 19.98 -0.86 6.87
CA SER A 400 20.97 0.19 6.60
C SER A 400 21.99 0.39 7.73
N GLY A 401 21.84 -0.32 8.85
CA GLY A 401 22.82 -0.38 9.93
C GLY A 401 22.57 0.51 11.14
N PRO A 402 23.44 0.42 12.17
CA PRO A 402 23.23 1.06 13.47
C PRO A 402 23.14 2.59 13.42
N HIS A 403 23.90 3.25 12.55
CA HIS A 403 23.79 4.71 12.39
C HIS A 403 22.46 5.13 11.77
N ALA A 404 21.91 4.31 10.88
CA ALA A 404 20.59 4.54 10.31
C ALA A 404 19.48 4.41 11.36
N THR A 405 19.53 3.37 12.22
CA THR A 405 18.57 3.22 13.31
C THR A 405 18.69 4.34 14.33
N GLY A 406 19.92 4.74 14.69
CA GLY A 406 20.14 5.84 15.62
C GLY A 406 19.63 7.19 15.11
N ALA A 407 19.89 7.52 13.84
CA ALA A 407 19.36 8.74 13.21
C ALA A 407 17.82 8.73 13.17
N TRP A 408 17.22 7.59 12.80
CA TRP A 408 15.77 7.45 12.76
C TRP A 408 15.11 7.49 14.15
N MET A 409 15.74 6.88 15.15
CA MET A 409 15.32 6.97 16.55
C MET A 409 15.36 8.42 17.04
N LYS A 410 16.39 9.19 16.67
CA LYS A 410 16.50 10.60 17.03
C LYS A 410 15.39 11.47 16.40
N GLU A 411 15.07 11.24 15.12
CA GLU A 411 14.04 12.02 14.41
C GLU A 411 12.62 11.63 14.87
N PHE A 412 12.33 10.33 14.99
CA PHE A 412 10.96 9.83 15.18
C PHE A 412 10.83 8.72 16.22
N GLY A 413 11.66 7.67 16.12
CA GLY A 413 11.44 6.45 16.89
C GLY A 413 11.44 6.64 18.41
N ALA A 414 12.39 7.40 18.96
CA ALA A 414 12.56 7.55 20.41
C ALA A 414 11.33 8.17 21.08
N TRP A 415 10.87 9.33 20.60
CA TRP A 415 9.72 10.01 21.19
C TRP A 415 8.43 9.21 20.98
N TYR A 416 8.27 8.58 19.81
CA TYR A 416 7.07 7.78 19.50
C TYR A 416 7.01 6.52 20.37
N PHE A 417 8.14 5.83 20.55
CA PHE A 417 8.22 4.60 21.33
C PHE A 417 8.07 4.87 22.83
N ASP A 418 8.66 5.97 23.33
CA ASP A 418 8.47 6.40 24.73
C ASP A 418 7.02 6.85 25.00
N LEU A 419 6.35 7.49 24.03
CA LEU A 419 4.92 7.78 24.11
C LEU A 419 4.05 6.51 24.10
N ALA A 420 4.46 5.50 23.30
CA ALA A 420 3.75 4.23 23.18
C ALA A 420 3.86 3.31 24.40
N ARG A 421 5.01 3.34 25.08
CA ARG A 421 5.33 2.47 26.22
C ARG A 421 4.48 2.81 27.44
N ARG A 422 3.83 1.81 28.02
CA ARG A 422 3.11 1.95 29.29
C ARG A 422 4.05 1.80 30.48
N TRP A 423 3.58 2.27 31.63
CA TRP A 423 4.29 2.20 32.90
C TRP A 423 4.59 0.76 33.37
N ASP A 424 3.77 -0.20 32.94
CA ASP A 424 3.90 -1.63 33.22
C ASP A 424 4.87 -2.37 32.27
N GLY A 425 5.58 -1.64 31.40
CA GLY A 425 6.50 -2.20 30.41
C GLY A 425 5.85 -2.74 29.14
N THR A 426 4.51 -2.74 29.05
CA THR A 426 3.78 -3.17 27.85
C THR A 426 3.65 -2.04 26.82
N PHE A 427 3.23 -2.38 25.60
CA PHE A 427 2.94 -1.40 24.56
C PHE A 427 1.54 -1.60 23.98
N LEU A 428 0.83 -0.49 23.80
CA LEU A 428 -0.44 -0.48 23.09
C LEU A 428 -0.27 0.10 21.69
N HIS A 429 -1.23 -0.24 20.82
CA HIS A 429 -1.40 0.46 19.56
C HIS A 429 -1.70 1.95 19.83
N GLN A 430 -0.86 2.85 19.34
CA GLN A 430 -1.05 4.29 19.45
C GLN A 430 -2.07 4.84 18.47
N GLY A 431 -2.25 4.17 17.32
CA GLY A 431 -3.11 4.62 16.24
C GLY A 431 -2.62 5.88 15.52
N PRO A 432 -3.12 6.13 14.29
CA PRO A 432 -2.83 7.35 13.57
C PRO A 432 -3.48 8.55 14.29
N PRO A 433 -3.05 9.80 13.98
CA PRO A 433 -3.73 11.04 14.38
C PRO A 433 -5.13 11.18 13.74
N ALA A 434 -6.01 10.19 13.85
CA ALA A 434 -7.34 10.14 13.25
C ALA A 434 -8.43 10.21 14.31
N MET A 435 -9.59 10.79 13.98
CA MET A 435 -10.67 10.99 14.94
C MET A 435 -11.60 9.79 15.12
N GLY A 436 -11.59 8.76 14.26
CA GLY A 436 -12.55 7.64 14.39
C GLY A 436 -12.42 6.48 13.41
N HIS A 437 -11.25 6.28 12.79
CA HIS A 437 -11.05 5.22 11.80
C HIS A 437 -9.70 4.54 11.96
N ASP A 438 -9.68 3.53 12.81
CA ASP A 438 -8.57 2.61 13.02
C ASP A 438 -9.12 1.19 13.20
N LYS A 439 -8.52 0.21 12.53
CA LYS A 439 -8.90 -1.21 12.64
C LYS A 439 -8.13 -1.96 13.72
N TYR A 440 -7.13 -1.34 14.34
CA TYR A 440 -6.29 -1.97 15.36
C TYR A 440 -6.45 -1.41 16.80
N PRO A 441 -7.53 -0.71 17.19
CA PRO A 441 -7.65 -0.24 18.57
C PRO A 441 -7.66 -1.43 19.53
N GLY A 442 -6.91 -1.31 20.63
CA GLY A 442 -6.82 -2.34 21.67
C GLY A 442 -5.90 -3.53 21.34
N TRP A 443 -5.24 -3.56 20.18
CA TRP A 443 -4.25 -4.60 19.88
C TRP A 443 -3.06 -4.51 20.85
N ASP A 444 -2.70 -5.67 21.43
CA ASP A 444 -1.46 -5.81 22.20
C ASP A 444 -0.27 -5.75 21.25
N CYS A 445 0.43 -4.61 21.26
CA CYS A 445 1.55 -4.35 20.37
C CYS A 445 2.89 -4.57 21.06
N THR A 446 2.94 -5.17 22.25
CA THR A 446 4.17 -5.32 23.04
C THR A 446 5.27 -6.01 22.23
N GLY A 447 4.97 -7.12 21.55
CA GLY A 447 5.94 -7.81 20.68
C GLY A 447 6.40 -6.98 19.48
N VAL A 448 5.56 -6.09 18.95
CA VAL A 448 5.90 -5.21 17.81
C VAL A 448 7.08 -4.31 18.15
N TYR A 449 7.01 -3.62 19.29
CA TYR A 449 8.06 -2.71 19.74
C TYR A 449 9.28 -3.49 20.26
N LEU A 450 9.07 -4.59 20.97
CA LEU A 450 10.17 -5.39 21.51
C LEU A 450 11.01 -6.07 20.43
N LEU A 451 10.42 -6.50 19.31
CA LEU A 451 11.19 -7.00 18.17
C LEU A 451 12.15 -5.94 17.61
N SER A 452 11.74 -4.67 17.65
CA SER A 452 12.61 -3.56 17.26
C SER A 452 13.77 -3.38 18.22
N TYR A 453 13.52 -3.46 19.53
CA TYR A 453 14.58 -3.41 20.55
C TYR A 453 15.47 -4.67 20.58
N ALA A 454 15.02 -5.80 20.04
CA ALA A 454 15.77 -7.04 19.95
C ALA A 454 16.78 -7.09 18.78
N MET A 455 16.76 -6.13 17.86
CA MET A 455 17.66 -6.05 16.71
C MET A 455 19.17 -6.17 17.04
N PRO A 456 19.68 -5.63 18.16
CA PRO A 456 21.09 -5.80 18.54
C PRO A 456 21.45 -7.23 18.93
N LEU A 457 20.48 -8.04 19.37
CA LEU A 457 20.71 -9.39 19.87
C LEU A 457 20.97 -10.40 18.73
N LYS A 458 20.46 -10.13 17.52
CA LYS A 458 20.67 -10.95 16.31
C LYS A 458 20.38 -12.44 16.52
N LYS A 459 19.41 -12.76 17.39
CA LYS A 459 19.06 -14.15 17.73
C LYS A 459 18.15 -14.81 16.68
N LEU A 460 17.35 -14.02 15.97
CA LEU A 460 16.42 -14.46 14.93
C LEU A 460 16.82 -13.88 13.58
N TYR A 461 16.41 -14.53 12.49
CA TYR A 461 16.63 -13.97 11.14
C TYR A 461 15.90 -12.62 10.99
N LEU A 462 14.70 -12.51 11.54
CA LEU A 462 13.91 -11.26 11.61
C LEU A 462 14.62 -10.14 12.40
N THR A 463 15.46 -10.48 13.37
CA THR A 463 16.21 -9.52 14.20
C THR A 463 17.69 -9.41 13.80
N GLY A 464 18.05 -9.85 12.59
CA GLY A 464 19.38 -9.64 12.03
C GLY A 464 20.41 -10.73 12.31
N LYS A 465 20.00 -11.97 12.62
CA LYS A 465 20.90 -13.15 12.67
C LYS A 465 21.68 -13.31 11.37
N ARG A 466 21.00 -13.12 10.23
CA ARG A 466 21.65 -12.96 8.94
C ARG A 466 22.13 -11.52 8.79
N LYS A 467 23.44 -11.35 8.55
CA LYS A 467 24.05 -10.04 8.26
C LYS A 467 23.33 -9.38 7.08
N SER A 468 23.09 -8.07 7.18
CA SER A 468 22.45 -7.35 6.08
C SER A 468 23.33 -7.34 4.83
N SER A 469 22.69 -7.54 3.68
CA SER A 469 23.27 -7.41 2.34
C SER A 469 23.28 -5.96 1.86
N ALA A 470 22.53 -5.06 2.51
CA ALA A 470 22.57 -3.63 2.22
C ALA A 470 23.87 -3.00 2.75
N PRO A 471 24.51 -2.09 1.99
CA PRO A 471 25.62 -1.29 2.49
C PRO A 471 25.21 -0.53 3.76
N GLN A 472 26.08 -0.54 4.76
CA GLN A 472 25.84 0.14 6.03
C GLN A 472 26.11 1.64 5.86
N LEU A 473 25.22 2.48 6.38
CA LEU A 473 25.36 3.93 6.32
C LEU A 473 26.28 4.43 7.43
N ASP A 474 27.10 5.43 7.09
CA ASP A 474 27.74 6.27 8.08
C ASP A 474 26.74 7.29 8.68
N PRO A 475 27.11 8.05 9.73
CA PRO A 475 26.22 9.04 10.34
C PRO A 475 25.74 10.15 9.39
N ALA A 476 26.59 10.61 8.46
CA ALA A 476 26.26 11.70 7.56
C ALA A 476 25.25 11.25 6.51
N ALA A 477 25.48 10.10 5.89
CA ALA A 477 24.58 9.49 4.93
C ALA A 477 23.22 9.17 5.57
N ALA A 478 23.19 8.63 6.79
CA ALA A 478 21.95 8.42 7.53
C ALA A 478 21.18 9.73 7.75
N GLN A 479 21.87 10.81 8.12
CA GLN A 479 21.25 12.11 8.33
C GLN A 479 20.70 12.72 7.03
N THR A 480 21.38 12.54 5.90
CA THR A 480 20.87 12.97 4.58
C THR A 480 19.54 12.28 4.24
N LEU A 481 19.42 10.98 4.50
CA LEU A 481 18.16 10.26 4.27
C LEU A 481 17.01 10.75 5.17
N ILE A 482 17.31 11.11 6.42
CA ILE A 482 16.33 11.74 7.30
C ILE A 482 15.84 13.07 6.72
N VAL A 483 16.74 13.87 6.14
CA VAL A 483 16.39 15.14 5.50
C VAL A 483 15.52 14.93 4.26
N ASP A 484 15.79 13.91 3.44
CA ASP A 484 14.98 13.55 2.26
C ASP A 484 13.51 13.24 2.61
N GLY A 485 13.26 12.74 3.82
CA GLY A 485 11.92 12.45 4.34
C GLY A 485 11.05 13.68 4.64
N ARG A 486 11.63 14.88 4.72
CA ARG A 486 10.92 16.09 5.19
C ARG A 486 10.04 16.73 4.12
N GLY A 487 9.22 17.69 4.57
CA GLY A 487 8.45 18.57 3.69
C GLY A 487 7.10 18.04 3.25
N TRP A 488 6.54 17.04 3.95
CA TRP A 488 5.22 16.49 3.64
C TRP A 488 4.42 16.16 4.90
N SER A 489 3.12 16.45 4.84
CA SER A 489 2.10 15.98 5.76
C SER A 489 0.78 15.80 5.02
N ASN A 490 -0.21 15.19 5.67
CA ASN A 490 -1.56 15.06 5.11
C ASN A 490 -2.27 16.42 4.91
N ARG A 491 -1.81 17.47 5.60
CA ARG A 491 -2.37 18.83 5.51
C ARG A 491 -1.62 19.72 4.53
N ASP A 492 -0.30 19.62 4.49
CA ASP A 492 0.59 20.41 3.64
C ASP A 492 1.56 19.49 2.90
N ARG A 493 1.41 19.46 1.57
CA ARG A 493 2.20 18.62 0.66
C ARG A 493 3.17 19.41 -0.22
N ASN A 494 3.10 20.74 -0.20
CA ASN A 494 3.68 21.57 -1.25
C ASN A 494 4.61 22.66 -0.69
N SER A 495 4.24 23.30 0.43
CA SER A 495 4.86 24.57 0.84
C SER A 495 6.35 24.47 1.12
N PHE A 496 6.86 23.28 1.52
CA PHE A 496 8.29 23.07 1.72
C PHE A 496 9.08 23.18 0.40
N TYR A 497 8.64 22.47 -0.64
CA TYR A 497 9.33 22.47 -1.94
C TYR A 497 9.09 23.77 -2.72
N ASP A 498 7.93 24.39 -2.56
CA ASP A 498 7.62 25.66 -3.23
C ASP A 498 8.54 26.81 -2.76
N LYS A 499 9.10 26.73 -1.54
CA LYS A 499 10.02 27.71 -0.95
C LYS A 499 11.49 27.52 -1.35
N LEU A 500 11.86 26.40 -1.95
CA LEU A 500 13.23 26.15 -2.39
C LEU A 500 13.60 27.04 -3.58
N SER A 501 14.88 27.33 -3.79
CA SER A 501 15.37 27.97 -5.01
C SER A 501 15.19 27.08 -6.24
N ALA A 502 15.25 27.67 -7.44
CA ALA A 502 15.19 26.89 -8.69
C ALA A 502 16.38 25.93 -8.79
N GLU A 503 17.57 26.36 -8.35
CA GLU A 503 18.81 25.60 -8.31
C GLU A 503 18.68 24.39 -7.37
N GLU A 504 18.12 24.57 -6.18
CA GLU A 504 17.85 23.47 -5.25
C GLU A 504 16.83 22.48 -5.81
N LEU A 505 15.78 22.95 -6.49
CA LEU A 505 14.79 22.08 -7.13
C LEU A 505 15.43 21.26 -8.26
N ILE A 506 16.27 21.89 -9.09
CA ILE A 506 17.01 21.22 -10.17
C ILE A 506 17.97 20.17 -9.59
N SER A 507 18.74 20.51 -8.55
CA SER A 507 19.62 19.55 -7.86
C SER A 507 18.85 18.34 -7.33
N ARG A 508 17.66 18.56 -6.77
CA ARG A 508 16.79 17.50 -6.24
C ARG A 508 16.21 16.56 -7.30
N LEU A 509 16.20 16.95 -8.58
CA LEU A 509 15.86 16.04 -9.68
C LEU A 509 16.88 14.90 -9.83
N GLY A 510 18.11 15.06 -9.34
CA GLY A 510 19.14 14.01 -9.30
C GLY A 510 19.08 13.11 -8.05
N SER A 511 18.12 13.31 -7.15
CA SER A 511 18.05 12.53 -5.90
C SER A 511 17.86 11.04 -6.17
N TRP A 512 18.49 10.17 -5.36
CA TRP A 512 18.21 8.73 -5.33
C TRP A 512 16.73 8.43 -5.06
N SER A 513 16.08 9.29 -4.25
CA SER A 513 14.70 9.12 -3.83
C SER A 513 13.73 9.52 -4.94
N PRO A 514 12.89 8.59 -5.46
CA PRO A 514 11.86 8.94 -6.42
C PRO A 514 10.81 9.92 -5.87
N VAL A 515 10.64 9.97 -4.55
CA VAL A 515 9.71 10.89 -3.88
C VAL A 515 10.26 12.32 -3.91
N VAL A 516 11.55 12.49 -3.64
CA VAL A 516 12.21 13.81 -3.71
C VAL A 516 12.19 14.34 -5.14
N ARG A 517 12.50 13.49 -6.13
CA ARG A 517 12.43 13.87 -7.56
C ARG A 517 11.02 14.31 -7.96
N GLU A 518 9.99 13.53 -7.61
CA GLU A 518 8.60 13.87 -7.95
C GLU A 518 8.15 15.17 -7.28
N ARG A 519 8.46 15.37 -5.98
CA ARG A 519 8.09 16.60 -5.26
C ARG A 519 8.76 17.83 -5.87
N ALA A 520 10.03 17.72 -6.25
CA ALA A 520 10.75 18.79 -6.93
C ALA A 520 10.16 19.09 -8.32
N ALA A 521 9.94 18.06 -9.14
CA ALA A 521 9.30 18.16 -10.44
C ALA A 521 7.92 18.84 -10.35
N MET A 522 7.10 18.45 -9.37
CA MET A 522 5.78 19.04 -9.14
C MET A 522 5.86 20.51 -8.72
N ALA A 523 6.84 20.89 -7.90
CA ALA A 523 7.05 22.29 -7.51
C ALA A 523 7.42 23.15 -8.71
N LEU A 524 8.40 22.71 -9.53
CA LEU A 524 8.77 23.38 -10.79
C LEU A 524 7.56 23.55 -11.72
N GLY A 525 6.73 22.52 -11.85
CA GLY A 525 5.51 22.57 -12.67
C GLY A 525 4.46 23.55 -12.16
N ARG A 526 4.25 23.64 -10.84
CA ARG A 526 3.31 24.58 -10.21
C ARG A 526 3.77 26.03 -10.33
N ARG A 527 5.06 26.27 -10.09
CA ARG A 527 5.69 27.58 -10.14
C ARG A 527 5.86 28.12 -11.56
N GLN A 528 5.84 27.20 -12.54
CA GLN A 528 6.03 27.52 -13.95
C GLN A 528 7.41 28.17 -14.23
N ASP A 529 8.44 27.75 -13.50
CA ASP A 529 9.80 28.26 -13.70
C ASP A 529 10.26 27.97 -15.15
N ASP A 530 10.87 28.96 -15.81
CA ASP A 530 11.36 28.84 -17.19
C ASP A 530 12.74 28.16 -17.23
N LEU A 531 12.73 26.83 -17.16
CA LEU A 531 13.94 26.00 -17.08
C LEU A 531 14.03 24.95 -18.18
N MET A 532 13.26 25.08 -19.28
CA MET A 532 13.12 24.02 -20.29
C MET A 532 14.47 23.62 -20.90
N THR A 533 15.32 24.58 -21.25
CA THR A 533 16.67 24.31 -21.77
C THR A 533 17.53 23.53 -20.78
N GLN A 534 17.42 23.83 -19.48
CA GLN A 534 18.15 23.10 -18.45
C GLN A 534 17.59 21.68 -18.29
N LEU A 535 16.27 21.51 -18.23
CA LEU A 535 15.62 20.21 -18.14
C LEU A 535 15.96 19.30 -19.32
N ILE A 536 16.05 19.85 -20.53
CA ILE A 536 16.49 19.10 -21.73
C ILE A 536 17.92 18.61 -21.57
N ARG A 537 18.85 19.44 -21.06
CA ARG A 537 20.24 19.01 -20.80
C ARG A 537 20.32 17.86 -19.79
N LEU A 538 19.45 17.85 -18.78
CA LEU A 538 19.42 16.79 -17.76
C LEU A 538 19.00 15.42 -18.31
N LEU A 539 18.33 15.36 -19.48
CA LEU A 539 18.00 14.08 -20.13
C LEU A 539 19.25 13.31 -20.61
N ASP A 540 20.36 14.02 -20.81
CA ASP A 540 21.67 13.50 -21.22
C ASP A 540 22.68 13.44 -20.05
N ALA A 541 22.22 13.61 -18.80
CA ALA A 541 23.07 13.46 -17.63
C ALA A 541 23.69 12.03 -17.55
N PRO A 542 24.89 11.88 -16.96
CA PRO A 542 25.56 10.57 -16.90
C PRO A 542 24.84 9.56 -15.99
N ASP A 543 24.15 10.03 -14.94
CA ASP A 543 23.45 9.17 -13.99
C ASP A 543 21.96 9.03 -14.33
N LEU A 544 21.38 7.86 -14.03
CA LEU A 544 19.97 7.57 -14.33
C LEU A 544 18.98 8.37 -13.48
N TYR A 545 19.34 8.75 -12.25
CA TYR A 545 18.40 9.44 -11.36
C TYR A 545 18.09 10.84 -11.85
N THR A 546 19.10 11.58 -12.29
CA THR A 546 18.94 12.90 -12.92
C THR A 546 18.07 12.81 -14.18
N ARG A 547 18.29 11.78 -15.01
CA ARG A 547 17.48 11.57 -16.22
C ARG A 547 16.03 11.23 -15.90
N TYR A 548 15.78 10.42 -14.85
CA TYR A 548 14.42 10.16 -14.35
C TYR A 548 13.75 11.46 -13.89
N GLY A 549 14.45 12.25 -13.09
CA GLY A 549 13.94 13.53 -12.59
C GLY A 549 13.65 14.53 -13.72
N ALA A 550 14.47 14.55 -14.76
CA ALA A 550 14.25 15.36 -15.96
C ALA A 550 12.94 14.98 -16.67
N CYS A 551 12.71 13.68 -16.93
CA CYS A 551 11.43 13.22 -17.49
C CYS A 551 10.23 13.60 -16.62
N GLN A 552 10.33 13.42 -15.29
CA GLN A 552 9.28 13.79 -14.35
C GLN A 552 9.01 15.31 -14.37
N ALA A 553 10.07 16.14 -14.37
CA ALA A 553 9.95 17.59 -14.42
C ALA A 553 9.33 18.08 -15.74
N ILE A 554 9.77 17.55 -16.88
CA ILE A 554 9.22 17.90 -18.20
C ILE A 554 7.74 17.51 -18.31
N LYS A 555 7.36 16.34 -17.80
CA LYS A 555 5.95 15.92 -17.70
C LYS A 555 5.11 16.95 -16.93
N MET A 556 5.65 17.51 -15.85
CA MET A 556 4.96 18.53 -15.04
C MET A 556 4.85 19.89 -15.75
N GLN A 557 5.62 20.16 -16.80
CA GLN A 557 5.49 21.36 -17.63
C GLN A 557 4.30 21.29 -18.60
N ARG A 558 3.77 20.09 -18.86
CA ARG A 558 2.65 19.84 -19.79
C ARG A 558 2.96 20.37 -21.19
N GLY A 559 2.01 21.03 -21.85
CA GLY A 559 2.21 21.61 -23.19
C GLY A 559 3.39 22.58 -23.32
N ARG A 560 3.85 23.19 -22.22
CA ARG A 560 5.08 24.03 -22.22
C ARG A 560 6.35 23.21 -22.51
N GLY A 561 6.29 21.89 -22.37
CA GLY A 561 7.38 20.95 -22.65
C GLY A 561 7.60 20.60 -24.11
N GLY A 562 6.88 21.22 -25.07
CA GLY A 562 6.95 20.86 -26.49
C GLY A 562 8.37 20.85 -27.07
N ALA A 563 9.25 21.76 -26.65
CA ALA A 563 10.64 21.82 -27.10
C ALA A 563 11.48 20.58 -26.73
N ALA A 564 11.05 19.81 -25.73
CA ALA A 564 11.75 18.62 -25.27
C ALA A 564 11.44 17.34 -26.08
N VAL A 565 10.46 17.37 -27.00
CA VAL A 565 10.02 16.17 -27.74
C VAL A 565 11.17 15.42 -28.45
N PRO A 566 12.09 16.08 -29.19
CA PRO A 566 13.20 15.38 -29.83
C PRO A 566 14.15 14.71 -28.83
N ALA A 567 14.45 15.39 -27.72
CA ALA A 567 15.31 14.86 -26.67
C ALA A 567 14.64 13.68 -25.94
N LEU A 568 13.34 13.77 -25.66
CA LEU A 568 12.56 12.69 -25.06
C LEU A 568 12.46 11.47 -25.97
N LEU A 569 12.38 11.64 -27.29
CA LEU A 569 12.44 10.54 -28.25
C LEU A 569 13.80 9.82 -28.21
N LYS A 570 14.90 10.57 -28.12
CA LYS A 570 16.23 9.98 -27.85
C LYS A 570 16.24 9.22 -26.53
N THR A 571 15.68 9.79 -25.46
CA THR A 571 15.56 9.14 -24.15
C THR A 571 14.70 7.87 -24.20
N PHE A 572 13.64 7.85 -25.02
CA PHE A 572 12.76 6.70 -25.22
C PHE A 572 13.46 5.49 -25.87
N ARG A 573 14.64 5.70 -26.47
CA ARG A 573 15.48 4.64 -27.04
C ARG A 573 16.53 4.11 -26.06
N SER A 574 16.51 4.54 -24.81
CA SER A 574 17.46 4.09 -23.80
C SER A 574 17.36 2.57 -23.52
N ASP A 575 18.46 1.94 -23.15
CA ASP A 575 18.47 0.54 -22.70
C ASP A 575 17.74 0.34 -21.35
N ASP A 576 17.74 1.36 -20.49
CA ASP A 576 17.02 1.33 -19.22
C ASP A 576 15.50 1.35 -19.42
N LEU A 577 14.82 0.33 -18.91
CA LEU A 577 13.38 0.15 -19.03
C LEU A 577 12.57 1.26 -18.37
N TRP A 578 13.00 1.74 -17.20
CA TRP A 578 12.22 2.72 -16.45
C TRP A 578 12.33 4.10 -17.08
N LEU A 579 13.50 4.43 -17.64
CA LEU A 579 13.72 5.67 -18.35
C LEU A 579 12.83 5.76 -19.59
N ARG A 580 12.69 4.67 -20.35
CA ARG A 580 11.74 4.61 -21.48
C ARG A 580 10.30 4.86 -21.04
N ILE A 581 9.87 4.24 -19.94
CA ILE A 581 8.52 4.45 -19.38
C ILE A 581 8.33 5.92 -18.98
N LEU A 582 9.29 6.52 -18.27
CA LEU A 582 9.19 7.92 -17.85
C LEU A 582 9.22 8.89 -19.03
N ALA A 583 10.00 8.60 -20.07
CA ALA A 583 10.01 9.39 -21.31
C ALA A 583 8.66 9.32 -22.03
N ALA A 584 8.06 8.12 -22.14
CA ALA A 584 6.72 7.94 -22.67
C ALA A 584 5.64 8.70 -21.87
N GLU A 585 5.72 8.67 -20.54
CA GLU A 585 4.82 9.45 -19.69
C GLU A 585 5.01 10.97 -19.85
N ALA A 586 6.24 11.43 -20.06
CA ALA A 586 6.54 12.83 -20.32
C ALA A 586 5.98 13.28 -21.68
N LEU A 587 6.17 12.47 -22.73
CA LEU A 587 5.59 12.69 -24.06
C LEU A 587 4.05 12.78 -23.97
N ALA A 588 3.40 11.83 -23.28
CA ALA A 588 1.96 11.87 -23.05
C ALA A 588 1.52 13.10 -22.22
N GLY A 589 2.32 13.51 -21.23
CA GLY A 589 2.10 14.72 -20.45
C GLY A 589 2.18 16.02 -21.25
N ILE A 590 3.04 16.07 -22.28
CA ILE A 590 3.15 17.19 -23.22
C ILE A 590 1.88 17.28 -24.10
N GLY A 591 1.40 16.14 -24.61
CA GLY A 591 0.17 16.07 -25.40
C GLY A 591 0.40 16.26 -26.90
N GLU A 592 -0.36 17.17 -27.53
CA GLU A 592 -0.52 17.24 -29.00
C GLU A 592 0.82 17.30 -29.76
N THR A 593 1.74 18.16 -29.35
CA THR A 593 3.05 18.32 -30.02
C THR A 593 3.93 17.07 -29.94
N ALA A 594 3.65 16.16 -29.00
CA ALA A 594 4.37 14.90 -28.85
C ALA A 594 3.78 13.75 -29.67
N LYS A 595 2.70 13.97 -30.46
CA LYS A 595 2.12 12.93 -31.34
C LYS A 595 3.12 12.38 -32.38
N ALA A 596 4.17 13.13 -32.70
CA ALA A 596 5.28 12.63 -33.52
C ALA A 596 5.94 11.34 -32.95
N ALA A 597 5.78 11.06 -31.65
CA ALA A 597 6.29 9.85 -31.01
C ALA A 597 5.38 8.61 -31.17
N VAL A 598 4.14 8.78 -31.63
CA VAL A 598 3.14 7.69 -31.67
C VAL A 598 3.63 6.47 -32.46
N PRO A 599 4.21 6.59 -33.68
CA PRO A 599 4.67 5.42 -34.42
C PRO A 599 5.70 4.59 -33.64
N GLU A 600 6.71 5.24 -33.07
CA GLU A 600 7.76 4.55 -32.31
C GLU A 600 7.22 3.87 -31.04
N MET A 601 6.27 4.52 -30.35
CA MET A 601 5.62 3.94 -29.17
C MET A 601 4.73 2.73 -29.53
N LEU A 602 4.02 2.78 -30.66
CA LEU A 602 3.22 1.64 -31.15
C LEU A 602 4.10 0.46 -31.56
N GLU A 603 5.23 0.70 -32.23
CA GLU A 603 6.18 -0.38 -32.52
C GLU A 603 6.73 -0.99 -31.22
N ARG A 604 7.05 -0.15 -30.22
CA ARG A 604 7.57 -0.62 -28.95
C ARG A 604 6.59 -1.53 -28.20
N LEU A 605 5.28 -1.26 -28.30
CA LEU A 605 4.23 -2.12 -27.72
C LEU A 605 4.25 -3.56 -28.25
N THR A 606 4.84 -3.82 -29.42
CA THR A 606 4.93 -5.17 -29.98
C THR A 606 6.17 -5.93 -29.53
N LYS A 607 7.09 -5.30 -28.80
CA LYS A 607 8.30 -5.92 -28.29
C LYS A 607 8.05 -6.48 -26.87
N SER A 608 8.70 -7.57 -26.52
CA SER A 608 8.69 -8.14 -25.18
C SER A 608 10.11 -8.47 -24.75
N ASP A 609 10.42 -8.27 -23.47
CA ASP A 609 11.66 -8.69 -22.83
C ASP A 609 11.32 -9.56 -21.61
N PRO A 610 11.04 -10.86 -21.78
CA PRO A 610 10.65 -11.72 -20.67
C PRO A 610 11.73 -11.85 -19.58
N LYS A 611 12.98 -11.47 -19.87
CA LYS A 611 14.11 -11.55 -18.93
C LYS A 611 14.08 -10.37 -17.96
N ASN A 612 14.04 -9.14 -18.47
CA ASN A 612 14.11 -7.92 -17.65
C ASN A 612 12.74 -7.31 -17.37
N ASP A 613 11.74 -7.60 -18.20
CA ASP A 613 10.35 -7.21 -18.07
C ASP A 613 9.38 -8.40 -18.17
N PRO A 614 9.46 -9.36 -17.23
CA PRO A 614 8.69 -10.61 -17.29
C PRO A 614 7.16 -10.45 -17.25
N ARG A 615 6.66 -9.23 -16.99
CA ARG A 615 5.22 -8.92 -16.95
C ARG A 615 4.78 -7.92 -18.03
N ASN A 616 5.66 -7.56 -18.96
CA ASN A 616 5.41 -6.52 -19.97
C ASN A 616 4.91 -5.20 -19.33
N MET A 617 5.59 -4.75 -18.28
CA MET A 617 5.32 -3.49 -17.60
C MET A 617 5.55 -2.30 -18.54
N GLU A 618 6.56 -2.34 -19.41
CA GLU A 618 6.77 -1.32 -20.43
C GLU A 618 5.53 -1.21 -21.33
N GLN A 619 5.07 -2.34 -21.87
CA GLN A 619 3.85 -2.40 -22.69
C GLN A 619 2.63 -1.85 -21.94
N ARG A 620 2.51 -2.17 -20.65
CA ARG A 620 1.45 -1.66 -19.78
C ARG A 620 1.45 -0.14 -19.69
N TYR A 621 2.58 0.49 -19.37
CA TYR A 621 2.62 1.96 -19.23
C TYR A 621 2.49 2.66 -20.58
N LEU A 622 3.03 2.09 -21.65
CA LEU A 622 2.82 2.60 -23.00
C LEU A 622 1.35 2.55 -23.42
N SER A 623 0.62 1.51 -23.01
CA SER A 623 -0.83 1.42 -23.25
C SER A 623 -1.56 2.60 -22.61
N PHE A 624 -1.18 3.01 -21.40
CA PHE A 624 -1.74 4.21 -20.74
C PHE A 624 -1.33 5.50 -21.45
N ALA A 625 -0.04 5.65 -21.76
CA ALA A 625 0.50 6.85 -22.42
C ALA A 625 -0.07 7.08 -23.83
N LEU A 626 -0.52 6.03 -24.52
CA LEU A 626 -1.14 6.12 -25.83
C LEU A 626 -2.67 6.18 -25.76
N PHE A 627 -3.31 5.25 -25.05
CA PHE A 627 -4.72 4.93 -25.25
C PHE A 627 -5.64 5.37 -24.11
N ASP A 628 -5.14 5.82 -22.96
CA ASP A 628 -6.03 6.34 -21.92
C ASP A 628 -6.83 7.54 -22.48
N ARG A 629 -8.17 7.45 -22.44
CA ARG A 629 -9.08 8.47 -23.02
C ARG A 629 -8.80 9.88 -22.50
N ARG A 630 -8.24 9.98 -21.29
CA ARG A 630 -7.77 11.23 -20.70
C ARG A 630 -6.27 11.10 -20.43
N GLY A 631 -5.47 11.84 -21.19
CA GLY A 631 -4.02 11.92 -20.99
C GLY A 631 -3.20 11.02 -21.90
N GLY A 632 -3.81 10.08 -22.63
CA GLY A 632 -3.14 9.36 -23.71
C GLY A 632 -3.04 10.20 -24.98
N LEU A 633 -1.96 10.03 -25.75
CA LEU A 633 -1.70 10.78 -26.99
C LEU A 633 -2.77 10.58 -28.07
N ILE A 634 -3.33 9.36 -28.15
CA ILE A 634 -4.28 8.94 -29.20
C ILE A 634 -5.55 8.32 -28.63
N GLY A 635 -5.80 8.46 -27.32
CA GLY A 635 -6.99 7.93 -26.66
C GLY A 635 -8.30 8.65 -27.00
N ARG A 636 -8.24 9.81 -27.67
CA ARG A 636 -9.43 10.60 -28.09
C ARG A 636 -9.69 10.60 -29.59
N SER A 637 -8.65 10.40 -30.40
CA SER A 637 -8.71 10.38 -31.85
C SER A 637 -7.55 9.54 -32.38
N LEU A 638 -7.81 8.79 -33.45
CA LEU A 638 -6.81 8.00 -34.18
C LEU A 638 -6.45 8.66 -35.52
N GLU A 639 -6.80 9.93 -35.73
CA GLU A 639 -6.43 10.67 -36.94
C GLU A 639 -4.91 10.71 -37.12
N GLY A 640 -4.44 10.43 -38.35
CA GLY A 640 -3.01 10.40 -38.67
C GLY A 640 -2.23 9.20 -38.12
N VAL A 641 -2.89 8.24 -37.44
CA VAL A 641 -2.23 7.04 -36.91
C VAL A 641 -2.20 5.92 -37.95
N ASP A 642 -1.03 5.35 -38.20
CA ASP A 642 -0.86 4.16 -39.04
C ASP A 642 -1.70 2.98 -38.52
N ARG A 643 -2.62 2.49 -39.35
CA ARG A 643 -3.59 1.45 -38.99
C ARG A 643 -2.97 0.07 -38.88
N ASP A 644 -1.97 -0.25 -39.68
CA ASP A 644 -1.29 -1.54 -39.63
C ASP A 644 -0.45 -1.66 -38.36
N LEU A 645 0.26 -0.57 -38.02
CA LEU A 645 1.05 -0.49 -36.81
C LEU A 645 0.16 -0.50 -35.57
N LEU A 646 -0.94 0.26 -35.58
CA LEU A 646 -1.95 0.23 -34.52
C LEU A 646 -2.51 -1.19 -34.34
N ALA A 647 -2.87 -1.88 -35.42
CA ALA A 647 -3.42 -3.22 -35.33
C ALA A 647 -2.45 -4.22 -34.69
N LYS A 648 -1.16 -4.16 -35.04
CA LYS A 648 -0.10 -4.97 -34.42
C LYS A 648 0.03 -4.66 -32.92
N ALA A 649 0.04 -3.38 -32.55
CA ALA A 649 0.14 -2.94 -31.16
C ALA A 649 -1.08 -3.39 -30.32
N VAL A 650 -2.30 -3.26 -30.85
CA VAL A 650 -3.53 -3.71 -30.18
C VAL A 650 -3.51 -5.21 -29.94
N ARG A 651 -3.15 -6.03 -30.94
CA ARG A 651 -3.05 -7.49 -30.78
C ARG A 651 -2.04 -7.88 -29.70
N ALA A 652 -0.90 -7.20 -29.64
CA ALA A 652 0.10 -7.43 -28.60
C ALA A 652 -0.39 -6.98 -27.21
N GLY A 653 -0.98 -5.79 -27.11
CA GLY A 653 -1.45 -5.22 -25.85
C GLY A 653 -2.64 -5.96 -25.23
N LEU A 654 -3.53 -6.52 -26.03
CA LEU A 654 -4.63 -7.36 -25.54
C LEU A 654 -4.17 -8.66 -24.87
N GLN A 655 -2.90 -9.05 -25.04
CA GLN A 655 -2.29 -10.20 -24.35
C GLN A 655 -1.66 -9.83 -23.00
N ASN A 656 -1.53 -8.54 -22.67
CA ASN A 656 -0.87 -8.09 -21.43
C ASN A 656 -1.47 -8.75 -20.17
N GLU A 657 -0.67 -9.03 -19.15
CA GLU A 657 -1.17 -9.71 -17.95
C GLU A 657 -2.07 -8.83 -17.05
N ASP A 658 -2.05 -7.51 -17.24
CA ASP A 658 -2.79 -6.53 -16.42
C ASP A 658 -4.13 -6.14 -17.06
N GLY A 659 -5.23 -6.35 -16.32
CA GLY A 659 -6.57 -6.00 -16.78
C GLY A 659 -6.75 -4.51 -17.11
N ARG A 660 -6.06 -3.61 -16.40
CA ARG A 660 -6.15 -2.17 -16.66
C ARG A 660 -5.44 -1.80 -17.96
N ALA A 661 -4.27 -2.38 -18.24
CA ALA A 661 -3.59 -2.22 -19.53
C ALA A 661 -4.51 -2.62 -20.69
N ARG A 662 -5.12 -3.82 -20.61
CA ARG A 662 -6.09 -4.25 -21.62
C ARG A 662 -7.28 -3.30 -21.72
N GLY A 663 -7.78 -2.79 -20.59
CA GLY A 663 -8.89 -1.83 -20.54
C GLY A 663 -8.67 -0.54 -21.34
N SER A 664 -7.41 -0.07 -21.45
CA SER A 664 -7.09 1.17 -22.20
C SER A 664 -7.46 1.09 -23.69
N TYR A 665 -7.42 -0.10 -24.29
CA TYR A 665 -7.74 -0.34 -25.70
C TYR A 665 -9.22 -0.15 -26.03
N GLY A 666 -10.11 -0.02 -25.03
CA GLY A 666 -11.50 0.36 -25.26
C GLY A 666 -11.66 1.70 -26.01
N SER A 667 -10.69 2.62 -25.85
CA SER A 667 -10.69 3.87 -26.62
C SER A 667 -10.43 3.65 -28.12
N VAL A 668 -9.66 2.62 -28.49
CA VAL A 668 -9.40 2.28 -29.89
C VAL A 668 -10.69 1.84 -30.56
N TYR A 669 -11.48 0.97 -29.90
CA TYR A 669 -12.74 0.48 -30.45
C TYR A 669 -13.75 1.60 -30.72
N ALA A 670 -13.73 2.65 -29.91
CA ALA A 670 -14.62 3.81 -30.07
C ALA A 670 -14.25 4.70 -31.27
N ASN A 671 -13.02 4.60 -31.78
CA ASN A 671 -12.46 5.48 -32.80
C ASN A 671 -12.22 4.80 -34.16
N LEU A 672 -12.47 3.49 -34.28
CA LEU A 672 -12.34 2.76 -35.54
C LEU A 672 -13.71 2.47 -36.15
N SER A 673 -13.77 2.46 -37.48
CA SER A 673 -14.90 1.92 -38.24
C SER A 673 -14.96 0.39 -38.13
N PHE A 674 -16.05 -0.21 -38.59
CA PHE A 674 -16.19 -1.66 -38.56
C PHE A 674 -15.11 -2.37 -39.39
N GLU A 675 -14.86 -1.89 -40.62
CA GLU A 675 -13.88 -2.50 -41.52
C GLU A 675 -12.46 -2.44 -40.95
N GLU A 676 -12.11 -1.36 -40.23
CA GLU A 676 -10.81 -1.25 -39.56
C GLU A 676 -10.69 -2.16 -38.32
N VAL A 677 -11.81 -2.44 -37.62
CA VAL A 677 -11.83 -3.33 -36.46
C VAL A 677 -11.89 -4.80 -36.87
N LYS A 678 -12.46 -5.13 -38.03
CA LYS A 678 -12.67 -6.50 -38.50
C LYS A 678 -11.42 -7.39 -38.35
N PRO A 679 -10.20 -6.97 -38.73
CA PRO A 679 -8.98 -7.78 -38.57
C PRO A 679 -8.54 -8.01 -37.11
N LEU A 680 -9.13 -7.29 -36.15
CA LEU A 680 -8.84 -7.39 -34.72
C LEU A 680 -9.87 -8.27 -33.98
N LEU A 681 -11.02 -8.57 -34.59
CA LEU A 681 -12.10 -9.34 -33.96
C LEU A 681 -11.64 -10.65 -33.29
N PRO A 682 -10.72 -11.46 -33.87
CA PRO A 682 -10.22 -12.66 -33.19
C PRO A 682 -9.51 -12.35 -31.86
N ALA A 683 -8.66 -11.32 -31.84
CA ALA A 683 -7.93 -10.93 -30.64
C ALA A 683 -8.85 -10.28 -29.59
N ILE A 684 -9.82 -9.48 -30.04
CA ILE A 684 -10.84 -8.86 -29.20
C ILE A 684 -11.70 -9.94 -28.53
N HIS A 685 -12.20 -10.90 -29.31
CA HIS A 685 -13.00 -12.02 -28.81
C HIS A 685 -12.22 -12.86 -27.80
N LYS A 686 -10.94 -13.14 -28.07
CA LYS A 686 -10.05 -13.80 -27.10
C LYS A 686 -9.96 -13.00 -25.80
N ALA A 687 -9.76 -11.69 -25.85
CA ALA A 687 -9.69 -10.84 -24.65
C ALA A 687 -11.03 -10.73 -23.88
N ILE A 688 -12.17 -10.93 -24.55
CA ILE A 688 -13.49 -11.04 -23.91
C ILE A 688 -13.60 -12.36 -23.13
N VAL A 689 -13.19 -13.47 -23.75
CA VAL A 689 -13.37 -14.81 -23.20
C VAL A 689 -12.32 -15.14 -22.14
N GLU A 690 -11.07 -14.77 -22.38
CA GLU A 690 -9.91 -15.02 -21.53
C GLU A 690 -9.58 -13.78 -20.69
N PRO A 691 -9.98 -13.75 -19.40
CA PRO A 691 -9.65 -12.64 -18.53
C PRO A 691 -8.14 -12.49 -18.35
N ALA A 692 -7.70 -11.25 -18.14
CA ALA A 692 -6.35 -10.99 -17.70
C ALA A 692 -6.02 -11.77 -16.41
N PRO A 693 -4.82 -12.33 -16.30
CA PRO A 693 -4.41 -13.13 -15.14
C PRO A 693 -4.18 -12.28 -13.88
N SER A 694 -3.92 -10.97 -14.04
CA SER A 694 -3.86 -9.97 -12.95
C SER A 694 -4.89 -8.86 -13.13
N GLY A 695 -5.09 -8.08 -12.06
CA GLY A 695 -5.95 -6.90 -12.10
C GLY A 695 -7.43 -7.25 -12.20
N ILE A 696 -7.92 -8.22 -11.43
CA ILE A 696 -9.32 -8.67 -11.47
C ILE A 696 -10.34 -7.53 -11.32
N MET A 697 -10.02 -6.49 -10.55
CA MET A 697 -10.85 -5.27 -10.43
C MET A 697 -11.03 -4.49 -11.73
N PHE A 698 -10.10 -4.64 -12.68
CA PHE A 698 -10.07 -3.94 -13.96
C PHE A 698 -10.21 -4.88 -15.15
N ALA A 699 -10.38 -6.18 -14.90
CA ALA A 699 -10.47 -7.20 -15.93
C ALA A 699 -11.81 -7.18 -16.68
N ASP A 700 -12.78 -6.40 -16.22
CA ASP A 700 -14.12 -6.27 -16.80
C ASP A 700 -14.20 -5.26 -17.93
N VAL A 701 -13.46 -4.15 -17.84
CA VAL A 701 -13.54 -3.02 -18.77
C VAL A 701 -13.38 -3.49 -20.22
N ILE A 702 -12.27 -4.14 -20.56
CA ILE A 702 -12.01 -4.56 -21.94
C ILE A 702 -13.02 -5.59 -22.45
N ARG A 703 -13.56 -6.42 -21.55
CA ARG A 703 -14.54 -7.45 -21.89
C ARG A 703 -15.87 -6.80 -22.23
N LEU A 704 -16.31 -5.82 -21.45
CA LEU A 704 -17.53 -5.05 -21.74
C LEU A 704 -17.38 -4.24 -23.01
N GLU A 705 -16.27 -3.50 -23.20
CA GLU A 705 -16.06 -2.72 -24.41
C GLU A 705 -16.00 -3.61 -25.66
N GLY A 706 -15.36 -4.78 -25.55
CA GLY A 706 -15.38 -5.78 -26.61
C GLY A 706 -16.79 -6.29 -26.92
N LEU A 707 -17.61 -6.62 -25.91
CA LEU A 707 -18.98 -7.07 -26.12
C LEU A 707 -19.88 -5.97 -26.70
N ARG A 708 -19.72 -4.71 -26.27
CA ARG A 708 -20.42 -3.57 -26.87
C ARG A 708 -20.09 -3.43 -28.35
N LEU A 709 -18.82 -3.59 -28.70
CA LEU A 709 -18.35 -3.58 -30.08
C LEU A 709 -18.98 -4.73 -30.89
N LEU A 710 -18.92 -5.97 -30.38
CA LEU A 710 -19.52 -7.13 -31.05
C LEU A 710 -21.04 -6.95 -31.24
N GLY A 711 -21.76 -6.46 -30.22
CA GLY A 711 -23.20 -6.20 -30.31
C GLY A 711 -23.55 -5.07 -31.28
N LYS A 712 -22.82 -3.95 -31.23
CA LYS A 712 -22.99 -2.81 -32.15
C LYS A 712 -22.89 -3.26 -33.61
N HIS A 713 -21.99 -4.20 -33.90
CA HIS A 713 -21.76 -4.74 -35.23
C HIS A 713 -22.38 -6.12 -35.44
N ARG A 714 -23.25 -6.61 -34.55
CA ARG A 714 -23.97 -7.88 -34.72
C ARG A 714 -23.05 -9.07 -35.06
N VAL A 715 -21.87 -9.13 -34.45
CA VAL A 715 -20.95 -10.26 -34.59
C VAL A 715 -21.49 -11.44 -33.80
N LYS A 716 -21.74 -12.57 -34.46
CA LYS A 716 -22.50 -13.72 -33.96
C LYS A 716 -21.96 -14.24 -32.61
N GLU A 717 -20.65 -14.36 -32.50
CA GLU A 717 -19.92 -14.89 -31.35
C GLU A 717 -20.15 -14.04 -30.08
N GLY A 718 -20.57 -12.78 -30.24
CA GLY A 718 -20.93 -11.91 -29.13
C GLY A 718 -22.15 -12.40 -28.33
N ILE A 719 -23.06 -13.18 -28.93
CA ILE A 719 -24.21 -13.77 -28.23
C ILE A 719 -23.69 -14.73 -27.14
N ASP A 720 -22.89 -15.72 -27.54
CA ASP A 720 -22.36 -16.75 -26.63
C ASP A 720 -21.41 -16.12 -25.59
N ALA A 721 -20.58 -15.16 -26.02
CA ALA A 721 -19.68 -14.45 -25.13
C ALA A 721 -20.43 -13.62 -24.06
N CYS A 722 -21.54 -12.96 -24.41
CA CYS A 722 -22.40 -12.24 -23.46
C CYS A 722 -23.01 -13.19 -22.43
N VAL A 723 -23.54 -14.34 -22.86
CA VAL A 723 -24.14 -15.35 -21.98
C VAL A 723 -23.09 -15.93 -21.03
N LYS A 724 -21.93 -16.34 -21.59
CA LYS A 724 -20.80 -16.86 -20.81
C LYS A 724 -20.32 -15.84 -19.79
N TYR A 725 -20.20 -14.57 -20.17
CA TYR A 725 -19.76 -13.54 -19.24
C TYR A 725 -20.79 -13.23 -18.17
N THR A 726 -22.08 -13.21 -18.51
CA THR A 726 -23.17 -13.03 -17.51
C THR A 726 -23.09 -14.11 -16.42
N ARG A 727 -22.77 -15.35 -16.80
CA ARG A 727 -22.59 -16.48 -15.86
C ARG A 727 -21.30 -16.41 -15.04
N THR A 728 -20.20 -15.95 -15.64
CA THR A 728 -18.84 -16.07 -15.07
C THR A 728 -18.25 -14.77 -14.54
N GLN A 729 -18.98 -13.66 -14.64
CA GLN A 729 -18.55 -12.37 -14.13
C GLN A 729 -18.23 -12.43 -12.64
N ASN A 730 -17.23 -11.65 -12.22
CA ASN A 730 -16.99 -11.47 -10.80
C ASN A 730 -18.17 -10.68 -10.17
N PRO A 731 -18.47 -10.86 -8.87
CA PRO A 731 -19.66 -10.29 -8.25
C PRO A 731 -19.62 -8.76 -8.11
N TRP A 732 -18.44 -8.12 -8.18
CA TRP A 732 -18.28 -6.68 -7.93
C TRP A 732 -19.04 -5.84 -8.96
N ALA A 733 -20.03 -5.06 -8.53
CA ALA A 733 -20.87 -4.28 -9.45
C ALA A 733 -21.53 -5.15 -10.55
N SER A 734 -21.72 -6.46 -10.30
CA SER A 734 -22.36 -7.38 -11.26
C SER A 734 -23.83 -7.05 -11.47
N GLU A 735 -24.49 -6.41 -10.49
CA GLU A 735 -25.84 -5.87 -10.59
C GLU A 735 -25.95 -4.73 -11.61
N LYS A 736 -24.85 -4.02 -11.88
CA LYS A 736 -24.78 -2.97 -12.90
C LYS A 736 -24.36 -3.51 -14.25
N ARG A 737 -23.44 -4.48 -14.27
CA ARG A 737 -22.99 -5.14 -15.49
C ARG A 737 -24.05 -6.04 -16.12
N THR A 738 -24.82 -6.79 -15.33
CA THR A 738 -25.82 -7.71 -15.88
C THR A 738 -26.85 -7.01 -16.78
N PRO A 739 -27.48 -5.89 -16.37
CA PRO A 739 -28.33 -5.10 -17.26
C PRO A 739 -27.64 -4.64 -18.54
N GLU A 740 -26.37 -4.28 -18.46
CA GLU A 740 -25.59 -3.85 -19.62
C GLU A 740 -25.37 -5.00 -20.62
N LEU A 741 -25.00 -6.18 -20.13
CA LEU A 741 -24.84 -7.39 -20.94
C LEU A 741 -26.16 -7.79 -21.61
N MET A 742 -27.27 -7.68 -20.88
CA MET A 742 -28.59 -7.95 -21.41
C MET A 742 -28.98 -6.96 -22.51
N LYS A 743 -28.69 -5.66 -22.33
CA LYS A 743 -28.89 -4.64 -23.37
C LYS A 743 -28.10 -4.96 -24.65
N ILE A 744 -26.88 -5.46 -24.52
CA ILE A 744 -26.07 -5.90 -25.66
C ILE A 744 -26.74 -7.10 -26.35
N LEU A 745 -27.20 -8.11 -25.60
CA LEU A 745 -27.91 -9.27 -26.17
C LEU A 745 -29.17 -8.89 -26.95
N LEU A 746 -29.93 -7.90 -26.48
CA LEU A 746 -31.14 -7.43 -27.18
C LEU A 746 -30.84 -6.86 -28.58
N SER A 747 -29.63 -6.36 -28.84
CA SER A 747 -29.25 -5.83 -30.16
C SER A 747 -29.21 -6.90 -31.27
N TYR A 748 -29.22 -8.18 -30.91
CA TYR A 748 -29.25 -9.32 -31.83
C TYR A 748 -30.68 -9.77 -32.20
N GLY A 749 -31.72 -9.19 -31.60
CA GLY A 749 -33.12 -9.52 -31.90
C GLY A 749 -33.43 -11.02 -31.75
N ALA A 750 -34.19 -11.57 -32.71
CA ALA A 750 -34.58 -12.98 -32.74
C ALA A 750 -33.39 -13.94 -32.91
N ARG A 751 -32.22 -13.45 -33.35
CA ARG A 751 -31.00 -14.28 -33.43
C ARG A 751 -30.48 -14.70 -32.05
N ALA A 752 -30.80 -13.95 -30.99
CA ALA A 752 -30.43 -14.31 -29.62
C ALA A 752 -31.29 -15.43 -29.01
N LYS A 753 -32.32 -15.94 -29.71
CA LYS A 753 -33.17 -17.03 -29.22
C LYS A 753 -32.39 -18.30 -28.87
N SER A 754 -31.26 -18.55 -29.53
CA SER A 754 -30.37 -19.67 -29.22
C SER A 754 -29.81 -19.63 -27.80
N ALA A 755 -29.70 -18.45 -27.17
CA ALA A 755 -29.18 -18.25 -25.82
C ALA A 755 -30.23 -18.41 -24.71
N VAL A 756 -31.52 -18.51 -25.06
CA VAL A 756 -32.62 -18.54 -24.08
C VAL A 756 -32.49 -19.69 -23.08
N PRO A 757 -32.13 -20.93 -23.48
CA PRO A 757 -31.96 -22.03 -22.53
C PRO A 757 -30.91 -21.71 -21.45
N GLU A 758 -29.74 -21.20 -21.83
CA GLU A 758 -28.70 -20.80 -20.87
C GLU A 758 -29.11 -19.62 -20.01
N LEU A 759 -29.80 -18.63 -20.57
CA LEU A 759 -30.28 -17.47 -19.82
C LEU A 759 -31.31 -17.86 -18.76
N LYS A 760 -32.19 -18.84 -19.05
CA LYS A 760 -33.13 -19.40 -18.07
C LYS A 760 -32.37 -20.01 -16.88
N GLN A 761 -31.34 -20.81 -17.15
CA GLN A 761 -30.48 -21.38 -16.10
C GLN A 761 -29.75 -20.30 -15.28
N ILE A 762 -29.26 -19.24 -15.92
CA ILE A 762 -28.59 -18.12 -15.25
C ILE A 762 -29.58 -17.37 -14.34
N ALA A 763 -30.78 -17.07 -14.85
CA ALA A 763 -31.82 -16.42 -14.08
C ALA A 763 -32.19 -17.24 -12.85
N ASP A 764 -32.39 -18.56 -12.99
CA ASP A 764 -32.72 -19.44 -11.88
C ASP A 764 -31.56 -19.56 -10.87
N GLY A 765 -30.31 -19.49 -11.34
CA GLY A 765 -29.14 -19.38 -10.47
C GLY A 765 -29.17 -18.12 -9.61
N PHE A 766 -29.39 -16.96 -10.22
CA PHE A 766 -29.54 -15.69 -9.50
C PHE A 766 -30.77 -15.70 -8.57
N ASP A 767 -31.84 -16.37 -8.98
CA ASP A 767 -33.07 -16.53 -8.20
C ASP A 767 -32.91 -17.48 -7.02
N ARG A 768 -31.96 -18.43 -7.04
CA ARG A 768 -31.55 -19.21 -5.86
C ARG A 768 -30.60 -18.46 -4.93
N GLY A 769 -29.89 -17.47 -5.46
CA GLY A 769 -29.04 -16.57 -4.69
C GLY A 769 -27.55 -16.86 -4.88
N GLU A 770 -26.75 -15.81 -4.73
CA GLU A 770 -25.30 -15.85 -4.95
C GLU A 770 -24.53 -15.78 -3.62
N LYS A 771 -23.47 -16.59 -3.50
CA LYS A 771 -22.63 -16.64 -2.29
C LYS A 771 -21.95 -15.29 -2.05
N ASN A 772 -22.06 -14.74 -0.84
CA ASN A 772 -21.49 -13.45 -0.44
C ASN A 772 -21.96 -12.26 -1.30
N PHE A 773 -23.18 -12.33 -1.86
CA PHE A 773 -23.78 -11.25 -2.64
C PHE A 773 -25.18 -10.92 -2.08
N PRO A 774 -25.60 -9.65 -2.04
CA PRO A 774 -26.91 -9.30 -1.48
C PRO A 774 -28.06 -9.96 -2.23
N ARG A 775 -28.95 -10.63 -1.49
CA ARG A 775 -30.06 -11.42 -2.03
C ARG A 775 -30.98 -10.58 -2.93
N ASN A 776 -31.30 -9.35 -2.52
CA ASN A 776 -32.11 -8.43 -3.30
C ASN A 776 -31.47 -8.10 -4.66
N LEU A 777 -30.16 -7.83 -4.69
CA LEU A 777 -29.44 -7.56 -5.94
C LEU A 777 -29.36 -8.80 -6.84
N SER A 778 -29.26 -9.99 -6.23
CA SER A 778 -29.33 -11.27 -6.95
C SER A 778 -30.70 -11.45 -7.62
N LEU A 779 -31.79 -11.17 -6.90
CA LEU A 779 -33.15 -11.22 -7.44
C LEU A 779 -33.36 -10.18 -8.54
N ASP A 780 -32.81 -8.97 -8.39
CA ASP A 780 -32.85 -7.95 -9.44
C ASP A 780 -32.15 -8.41 -10.72
N LYS A 781 -30.99 -9.05 -10.61
CA LYS A 781 -30.31 -9.67 -11.77
C LYS A 781 -31.19 -10.76 -12.41
N ALA A 782 -31.81 -11.62 -11.62
CA ALA A 782 -32.71 -12.66 -12.13
C ALA A 782 -33.90 -12.05 -12.90
N ARG A 783 -34.53 -11.02 -12.34
CA ARG A 783 -35.63 -10.27 -12.96
C ARG A 783 -35.20 -9.68 -14.31
N VAL A 784 -34.07 -8.99 -14.36
CA VAL A 784 -33.53 -8.38 -15.57
C VAL A 784 -33.25 -9.43 -16.66
N VAL A 785 -32.69 -10.58 -16.30
CA VAL A 785 -32.46 -11.68 -17.26
C VAL A 785 -33.80 -12.25 -17.78
N ARG A 786 -34.80 -12.45 -16.91
CA ARG A 786 -36.15 -12.92 -17.30
C ARG A 786 -36.88 -11.95 -18.22
N GLU A 787 -36.78 -10.64 -17.95
CA GLU A 787 -37.29 -9.59 -18.83
C GLU A 787 -36.63 -9.64 -20.22
N THR A 788 -35.32 -9.86 -20.24
CA THR A 788 -34.54 -9.99 -21.47
C THR A 788 -34.95 -11.21 -22.28
N ILE A 789 -35.16 -12.36 -21.63
CA ILE A 789 -35.67 -13.59 -22.26
C ILE A 789 -37.00 -13.32 -22.96
N ARG A 790 -37.97 -12.70 -22.27
CA ARG A 790 -39.28 -12.37 -22.86
C ARG A 790 -39.15 -11.48 -24.09
N ALA A 791 -38.27 -10.47 -24.03
CA ALA A 791 -38.03 -9.57 -25.16
C ALA A 791 -37.37 -10.30 -26.35
N ILE A 792 -36.43 -11.21 -26.11
CA ILE A 792 -35.80 -12.04 -27.16
C ILE A 792 -36.82 -12.99 -27.79
N GLU A 793 -37.63 -13.68 -26.98
CA GLU A 793 -38.67 -14.61 -27.45
C GLU A 793 -39.72 -13.88 -28.30
N ALA A 794 -40.13 -12.68 -27.89
CA ALA A 794 -41.08 -11.83 -28.61
C ALA A 794 -40.50 -11.16 -29.87
N SER A 795 -39.17 -11.03 -29.97
CA SER A 795 -38.54 -10.39 -31.12
C SER A 795 -38.81 -11.15 -32.42
N ARG A 796 -39.17 -10.39 -33.46
CA ARG A 796 -39.36 -10.87 -34.83
C ARG A 796 -38.28 -10.32 -35.78
N GLU A 797 -37.34 -9.55 -35.26
CA GLU A 797 -36.25 -8.96 -36.04
C GLU A 797 -35.12 -9.98 -36.20
N TYR A 798 -34.74 -10.30 -37.44
CA TYR A 798 -33.64 -11.21 -37.76
C TYR A 798 -32.49 -10.44 -38.40
N PRO A 799 -31.72 -9.65 -37.61
CA PRO A 799 -30.60 -8.93 -38.15
C PRO A 799 -29.59 -9.90 -38.81
N GLU A 800 -28.94 -9.41 -39.86
CA GLU A 800 -27.79 -10.08 -40.44
C GLU A 800 -26.66 -10.13 -39.40
N LEU A 801 -26.01 -11.29 -39.31
CA LEU A 801 -24.91 -11.51 -38.39
C LEU A 801 -23.61 -11.62 -39.15
N MET A 802 -22.60 -10.93 -38.65
CA MET A 802 -21.23 -11.09 -39.12
C MET A 802 -20.53 -12.17 -38.28
N ARG A 803 -19.47 -12.76 -38.82
CA ARG A 803 -18.64 -13.75 -38.13
C ARG A 803 -17.22 -13.23 -37.99
N ILE A 804 -16.49 -13.80 -37.04
CA ILE A 804 -15.09 -13.45 -36.80
C ILE A 804 -14.17 -14.01 -37.90
N GLU A 805 -14.56 -15.13 -38.53
CA GLU A 805 -13.84 -15.81 -39.61
C GLU A 805 -13.99 -15.15 -40.98
#